data_AF-A0A2A4QP72-F1
#
_entry.id   AF-A0A2A4QP72-F1
#
_cell.length_a   1.000
_cell.length_b   1.000
_cell.length_c   1.000
_cell.angle_alpha   90.00
_cell.angle_beta   90.00
_cell.angle_gamma   90.00
#
_symmetry.space_group_name_H-M   'P 1'
#
loop_
_entity.id
_entity.type
_entity.pdbx_description
1 polymer ?
#
loop_
_entity_poly.entity_id
_entity_poly.type
_entity_poly.pdbx_seq_one_letter_code
_entity_poly.pdbx_strand_id
1 'polypeptide(L)'
;MKRVFLFVLLLCLTATGSFAQGEGNNWYFGIYAGLNFSTNPPTILNDGHLTTSEGCAAVSNKLGVLLFYTDGSLVWDANHNIMPNGTGLFGNPSSTQSAVICPKPGTYNYSLKRFDGYFIVTIDYNAGSNGVRFSEVDMTMNGGMGDVLTANKNTLLFGTNTTEGANVARHGNGCDYWIIAKTVGSTDINTYLITSAGVNTTPIVSTAVSTGMAHVGSVKVSPNNKLVSIVNNSTPSVEVFDFDNFNGVLTSKFFHDMPWLNNYRAYSSEFSADNNLLYTATLNNPSIYQYDLTSVSNAAFQASEILIGTTANTNGYRMCALQMAPNGKIYASLQSLDYIGVINNPNVVGTGCNYVDNGQSIAGVNTFSGTNMIARLGLPAFPSFFITQPVTIVASNLCFQDQTVLQLSDTNDVDLIEWTIVDMNFNLVTQSTSFEPTIQFSDSGQYLVSAIVHYPCFIDSSVFDTIRITYINPVKLGADTLLCTGDSLIIDAGPGYDNYIWSTGDTTQTTVVNSSGQYIVQALMQSDDSVCVESDTILIITSPIPISDFTATTACFGTATAFTDISNPNGGTITNWEWDFDNDGQTDTTIQNPVYTFPSAGSFPVNLKVSSAGGFCSHDTTIIVLVNAMPASNFGLTDVCTDDAVIFSDSSTLSSGTIVSYAWDFGDAPPSGTSTQQNPTYTYSTPGTFIVILTVTSDSGCIDVQGKSIDVFPVPNASFTASNACLYDAVAFSNTSTINSGNIIGWQWDFGDLDTSLSENPSHLYDMDGTYNVSLVITSDNNCSDTISQPIIIYPVPIAIFSWTDVCLYDPAVFTESSTVSSGNIIAWYWEFDDGSTSTLQNPTYSYSADGGYDVSLIVLTDNGCVDTTLEALTIYPVPVAGVSAADECLNDPVTFTDATIINSPGSVNSWTWDFGDGFGTSNAQSPFYTYATSGTYNVILTVTSVNNCIDDTMFTVEVYPLPVAGFTADTLSGCEPLCVNFTDTTTISSGTIASWDWDFGDGNTSTAQNSQNCYSAIDESTSLITSVTLVATSSYQCSSTLTIGGMITVWPKPIGNFMAGPQPTTLLSSVIDFRDQSLGDVTSWTWDFGDSDTLFGIDSAAANPSHLYVDTGTYVVRQIISNQYACRDTAYHPITIDPASIMHVPNSFTPNGDGINEGFLPKGIGFAARKYEMRIYDRWGDLIFKTEDVNLPWYGTANNGRKVVQTDVYIWMILATNMQGEKHTSIGHVTLIR
;
A
#
# COMPACT_ATOMS: atom_id res chain seq x y z
N MET A 1 42.12 13.02 1.94
CA MET A 1 42.73 13.66 0.76
C MET A 1 43.30 12.63 -0.22
N LYS A 2 44.58 12.22 -0.22
CA LYS A 2 45.06 11.21 -1.22
C LYS A 2 44.33 9.85 -1.19
N ARG A 3 43.74 9.46 -0.06
CA ARG A 3 42.85 8.27 0.07
C ARG A 3 41.40 8.49 -0.38
N VAL A 4 40.96 9.74 -0.53
CA VAL A 4 39.64 10.09 -1.11
C VAL A 4 39.77 10.18 -2.63
N PHE A 5 40.90 10.67 -3.13
CA PHE A 5 41.19 10.76 -4.57
C PHE A 5 41.31 9.40 -5.29
N LEU A 6 41.53 8.30 -4.56
CA LEU A 6 41.52 6.93 -5.11
C LEU A 6 40.15 6.26 -5.03
N PHE A 7 39.27 6.79 -4.16
CA PHE A 7 37.88 6.37 -3.95
C PHE A 7 36.97 6.79 -5.12
N VAL A 8 37.36 7.88 -5.79
CA VAL A 8 36.63 8.53 -6.90
C VAL A 8 36.85 7.83 -8.25
N LEU A 9 37.93 7.06 -8.41
CA LEU A 9 38.35 6.51 -9.73
C LEU A 9 37.86 5.08 -10.00
N LEU A 10 37.21 4.40 -9.06
CA LEU A 10 36.75 3.01 -9.23
C LEU A 10 35.22 2.88 -9.40
N LEU A 11 34.44 3.88 -9.00
CA LEU A 11 33.01 4.00 -9.31
C LEU A 11 32.71 4.17 -10.82
N CYS A 12 33.74 4.25 -11.67
CA CYS A 12 33.61 4.63 -13.08
C CYS A 12 32.95 3.61 -14.03
N LEU A 13 32.75 2.36 -13.60
CA LEU A 13 32.64 1.20 -14.51
C LEU A 13 31.56 0.17 -14.10
N THR A 14 30.73 0.47 -13.09
CA THR A 14 30.13 -0.57 -12.22
C THR A 14 28.61 -0.41 -12.06
N ALA A 15 27.87 -0.11 -13.14
CA ALA A 15 26.47 0.35 -13.07
C ALA A 15 25.48 -0.39 -13.99
N THR A 16 25.52 -1.74 -14.04
CA THR A 16 24.42 -2.55 -14.61
C THR A 16 24.13 -3.78 -13.76
N GLY A 17 23.38 -3.60 -12.66
CA GLY A 17 23.18 -4.66 -11.65
C GLY A 17 21.83 -4.62 -10.93
N SER A 18 20.75 -4.17 -11.57
CA SER A 18 19.40 -4.31 -11.00
C SER A 18 18.86 -5.73 -11.26
N PHE A 19 18.42 -6.42 -10.20
CA PHE A 19 17.88 -7.78 -10.33
C PHE A 19 16.58 -7.79 -11.14
N ALA A 20 16.52 -8.67 -12.14
CA ALA A 20 15.32 -8.87 -12.95
C ALA A 20 14.10 -9.32 -12.11
N GLN A 21 12.90 -9.02 -12.60
CA GLN A 21 11.63 -9.36 -11.92
C GLN A 21 11.50 -10.88 -11.76
N GLY A 22 11.59 -11.36 -10.51
CA GLY A 22 11.69 -12.80 -10.21
C GLY A 22 10.41 -13.61 -10.48
N GLU A 23 9.26 -13.00 -10.77
CA GLU A 23 7.99 -13.72 -10.92
C GLU A 23 8.01 -14.78 -12.04
N GLY A 24 8.86 -14.61 -13.05
CA GLY A 24 9.09 -15.56 -14.14
C GLY A 24 10.15 -16.65 -13.87
N ASN A 25 10.78 -16.70 -12.68
CA ASN A 25 12.01 -17.48 -12.47
C ASN A 25 11.81 -19.00 -12.43
N ASN A 26 10.65 -19.53 -12.02
CA ASN A 26 10.44 -20.98 -11.89
C ASN A 26 9.54 -21.50 -13.01
N TRP A 27 10.08 -22.41 -13.83
CA TRP A 27 9.37 -23.03 -14.94
C TRP A 27 9.13 -24.51 -14.65
N TYR A 28 7.89 -24.98 -14.82
CA TYR A 28 7.53 -26.41 -14.78
C TYR A 28 6.72 -26.77 -16.01
N PHE A 29 7.20 -27.72 -16.80
CA PHE A 29 6.64 -28.01 -18.14
C PHE A 29 6.89 -29.45 -18.59
N GLY A 30 6.23 -29.84 -19.68
CA GLY A 30 6.38 -31.17 -20.28
C GLY A 30 6.05 -32.31 -19.32
N ILE A 31 6.93 -33.31 -19.24
CA ILE A 31 6.83 -34.41 -18.28
C ILE A 31 7.89 -34.18 -17.20
N TYR A 32 7.44 -33.75 -16.03
CA TYR A 32 8.22 -33.57 -14.79
C TYR A 32 9.48 -32.71 -14.91
N ALA A 33 9.62 -31.92 -15.97
CA ALA A 33 10.78 -31.07 -16.19
C ALA A 33 10.57 -29.68 -15.60
N GLY A 34 11.64 -29.06 -15.13
CA GLY A 34 11.62 -27.66 -14.78
C GLY A 34 12.99 -26.99 -14.84
N LEU A 35 12.98 -25.66 -14.79
CA LEU A 35 14.14 -24.78 -14.83
C LEU A 35 13.95 -23.63 -13.85
N ASN A 36 15.04 -23.19 -13.20
CA ASN A 36 15.08 -21.99 -12.39
C ASN A 36 16.09 -20.98 -12.96
N PHE A 37 15.64 -19.73 -13.15
CA PHE A 37 16.37 -18.65 -13.81
C PHE A 37 17.05 -17.65 -12.84
N SER A 38 17.20 -17.97 -11.55
CA SER A 38 18.02 -17.18 -10.61
C SER A 38 19.52 -17.28 -10.87
N THR A 39 19.93 -18.07 -11.87
CA THR A 39 21.29 -18.38 -12.26
C THR A 39 21.39 -18.41 -13.78
N ASN A 40 22.58 -18.14 -14.32
CA ASN A 40 22.88 -18.24 -15.75
C ASN A 40 24.11 -19.15 -15.92
N PRO A 41 24.01 -20.29 -16.64
CA PRO A 41 22.80 -20.87 -17.23
C PRO A 41 21.78 -21.31 -16.16
N PRO A 42 20.48 -21.39 -16.50
CA PRO A 42 19.43 -21.76 -15.55
C PRO A 42 19.62 -23.19 -15.01
N THR A 43 19.37 -23.34 -13.71
CA THR A 43 19.46 -24.62 -12.99
C THR A 43 18.26 -25.52 -13.28
N ILE A 44 18.47 -26.84 -13.27
CA ILE A 44 17.41 -27.83 -13.53
C ILE A 44 16.62 -28.08 -12.24
N LEU A 45 15.29 -27.94 -12.33
CA LEU A 45 14.35 -28.35 -11.29
C LEU A 45 13.84 -29.75 -11.59
N ASN A 46 13.94 -30.67 -10.61
CA ASN A 46 13.62 -32.09 -10.78
C ASN A 46 12.64 -32.62 -9.71
N ASP A 47 11.93 -31.72 -9.04
CA ASP A 47 10.95 -31.94 -7.98
C ASP A 47 9.50 -31.84 -8.48
N GLY A 48 9.23 -30.94 -9.43
CA GLY A 48 7.90 -30.65 -9.95
C GLY A 48 7.02 -31.85 -10.31
N HIS A 49 5.75 -31.80 -9.90
CA HIS A 49 4.76 -32.87 -10.10
C HIS A 49 3.92 -32.74 -11.40
N LEU A 50 4.19 -31.74 -12.24
CA LEU A 50 3.39 -31.46 -13.45
C LEU A 50 3.70 -32.46 -14.59
N THR A 51 2.65 -32.92 -15.25
CA THR A 51 2.74 -33.62 -16.54
C THR A 51 1.71 -33.05 -17.53
N THR A 52 2.18 -32.30 -18.52
CA THR A 52 1.36 -31.71 -19.59
C THR A 52 1.81 -32.19 -20.97
N SER A 53 0.92 -32.11 -21.96
CA SER A 53 1.28 -32.35 -23.37
C SER A 53 1.71 -31.07 -24.06
N GLU A 54 1.08 -29.95 -23.67
CA GLU A 54 1.20 -28.64 -24.30
C GLU A 54 1.34 -27.59 -23.20
N GLY A 55 0.35 -26.72 -23.02
CA GLY A 55 0.43 -25.57 -22.12
C GLY A 55 0.56 -25.90 -20.63
N CYS A 56 1.06 -24.91 -19.92
CA CYS A 56 1.16 -24.81 -18.46
C CYS A 56 1.33 -23.32 -18.09
N ALA A 57 1.30 -23.00 -16.81
CA ALA A 57 1.69 -21.69 -16.28
C ALA A 57 2.30 -21.84 -14.89
N ALA A 58 3.18 -20.92 -14.51
CA ALA A 58 3.79 -20.84 -13.19
C ALA A 58 3.85 -19.37 -12.74
N VAL A 59 3.98 -19.13 -11.44
CA VAL A 59 4.25 -17.80 -10.89
C VAL A 59 5.13 -17.90 -9.64
N SER A 60 6.08 -16.96 -9.53
CA SER A 60 6.94 -16.76 -8.36
C SER A 60 6.65 -15.39 -7.71
N ASN A 61 7.22 -15.11 -6.54
CA ASN A 61 7.28 -13.75 -6.02
C ASN A 61 8.39 -12.93 -6.69
N LYS A 62 8.51 -11.63 -6.35
CA LYS A 62 9.56 -10.73 -6.87
C LYS A 62 10.98 -11.25 -6.66
N LEU A 63 11.20 -12.04 -5.61
CA LEU A 63 12.49 -12.64 -5.25
C LEU A 63 12.79 -13.96 -5.98
N GLY A 64 11.91 -14.42 -6.87
CA GLY A 64 12.10 -15.67 -7.60
C GLY A 64 11.78 -16.94 -6.82
N VAL A 65 11.09 -16.84 -5.68
CA VAL A 65 10.57 -17.98 -4.93
C VAL A 65 9.25 -18.44 -5.54
N LEU A 66 9.14 -19.72 -5.88
CA LEU A 66 7.93 -20.33 -6.43
C LEU A 66 6.72 -20.09 -5.50
N LEU A 67 5.57 -19.72 -6.07
CA LEU A 67 4.30 -19.64 -5.35
C LEU A 67 3.39 -20.82 -5.73
N PHE A 68 3.11 -20.98 -7.03
CA PHE A 68 2.33 -22.10 -7.55
C PHE A 68 2.49 -22.27 -9.07
N TYR A 69 2.05 -23.42 -9.59
CA TYR A 69 2.01 -23.72 -11.03
C TYR A 69 0.80 -24.60 -11.39
N THR A 70 0.46 -24.64 -12.67
CA THR A 70 -0.76 -25.32 -13.17
C THR A 70 -0.59 -25.86 -14.59
N ASP A 71 -1.29 -26.94 -14.90
CA ASP A 71 -1.47 -27.46 -16.27
C ASP A 71 -2.80 -27.00 -16.92
N GLY A 72 -3.54 -26.11 -16.26
CA GLY A 72 -4.88 -25.65 -16.62
C GLY A 72 -6.04 -26.48 -16.04
N SER A 73 -5.77 -27.68 -15.51
CA SER A 73 -6.75 -28.60 -14.92
C SER A 73 -6.51 -28.87 -13.42
N LEU A 74 -5.24 -28.82 -13.01
CA LEU A 74 -4.73 -28.99 -11.66
C LEU A 74 -3.85 -27.78 -11.27
N VAL A 75 -3.87 -27.38 -10.01
CA VAL A 75 -3.00 -26.34 -9.44
C VAL A 75 -2.17 -26.94 -8.30
N TRP A 76 -0.86 -26.74 -8.35
CA TRP A 76 0.09 -27.21 -7.34
C TRP A 76 0.73 -26.03 -6.63
N ASP A 77 0.83 -26.10 -5.30
CA ASP A 77 1.51 -25.12 -4.46
C ASP A 77 3.04 -25.21 -4.57
N ALA A 78 3.74 -24.30 -3.89
CA ALA A 78 5.20 -24.24 -3.83
C ALA A 78 5.86 -25.51 -3.26
N ASN A 79 5.12 -26.35 -2.52
CA ASN A 79 5.58 -27.65 -2.01
C ASN A 79 5.15 -28.83 -2.90
N HIS A 80 4.70 -28.53 -4.13
CA HIS A 80 4.18 -29.47 -5.12
C HIS A 80 2.94 -30.27 -4.69
N ASN A 81 2.23 -29.85 -3.63
CA ASN A 81 0.94 -30.45 -3.28
C ASN A 81 -0.16 -29.83 -4.13
N ILE A 82 -1.18 -30.61 -4.47
CA ILE A 82 -2.35 -30.05 -5.14
C ILE A 82 -3.05 -29.11 -4.16
N MET A 83 -3.21 -27.84 -4.54
CA MET A 83 -3.90 -26.84 -3.72
C MET A 83 -5.30 -27.34 -3.34
N PRO A 84 -5.81 -26.99 -2.14
CA PRO A 84 -7.22 -27.14 -1.85
C PRO A 84 -8.05 -26.46 -2.97
N ASN A 85 -9.16 -27.10 -3.34
CA ASN A 85 -9.98 -26.73 -4.49
C ASN A 85 -9.27 -26.63 -5.86
N GLY A 86 -7.96 -26.88 -5.96
CA GLY A 86 -7.14 -26.80 -7.17
C GLY A 86 -7.32 -27.94 -8.17
N THR A 87 -8.43 -28.68 -8.13
CA THR A 87 -8.74 -29.79 -9.05
C THR A 87 -9.97 -29.49 -9.90
N GLY A 88 -10.00 -30.00 -11.13
CA GLY A 88 -11.16 -29.81 -12.02
C GLY A 88 -11.34 -28.35 -12.44
N LEU A 89 -10.22 -27.64 -12.64
CA LEU A 89 -10.23 -26.44 -13.46
C LEU A 89 -10.53 -26.85 -14.91
N PHE A 90 -11.24 -26.00 -15.65
CA PHE A 90 -11.71 -26.36 -17.00
C PHE A 90 -10.78 -25.93 -18.15
N GLY A 91 -9.48 -25.79 -17.88
CA GLY A 91 -8.46 -25.78 -18.93
C GLY A 91 -8.07 -27.20 -19.34
N ASN A 92 -7.26 -27.34 -20.39
CA ASN A 92 -6.86 -28.64 -20.90
C ASN A 92 -5.34 -28.72 -21.16
N PRO A 93 -4.62 -29.74 -20.65
CA PRO A 93 -3.18 -29.96 -20.91
C PRO A 93 -2.80 -30.21 -22.38
N SER A 94 -3.77 -30.29 -23.30
CA SER A 94 -3.59 -30.34 -24.77
C SER A 94 -3.92 -29.02 -25.48
N SER A 95 -4.08 -27.92 -24.73
CA SER A 95 -4.18 -26.56 -25.29
C SER A 95 -2.78 -25.94 -25.39
N THR A 96 -2.46 -25.33 -26.53
CA THR A 96 -1.17 -24.63 -26.79
C THR A 96 -0.71 -23.76 -25.61
N GLN A 97 -1.62 -22.97 -25.04
CA GLN A 97 -1.55 -22.36 -23.71
C GLN A 97 -2.80 -22.83 -22.95
N SER A 98 -2.64 -23.62 -21.89
CA SER A 98 -3.75 -24.20 -21.13
C SER A 98 -4.18 -23.35 -19.94
N ALA A 99 -3.26 -22.52 -19.46
CA ALA A 99 -3.48 -21.49 -18.48
C ALA A 99 -2.56 -20.28 -18.73
N VAL A 100 -2.92 -19.12 -18.21
CA VAL A 100 -2.01 -18.00 -17.90
C VAL A 100 -2.38 -17.48 -16.50
N ILE A 101 -1.36 -17.14 -15.70
CA ILE A 101 -1.55 -16.61 -14.34
C ILE A 101 -1.30 -15.11 -14.36
N CYS A 102 -2.14 -14.33 -13.68
CA CYS A 102 -1.94 -12.91 -13.47
C CYS A 102 -2.28 -12.50 -12.03
N PRO A 103 -1.71 -11.41 -11.50
CA PRO A 103 -2.01 -10.96 -10.15
C PRO A 103 -3.41 -10.36 -10.05
N LYS A 104 -3.97 -10.32 -8.84
CA LYS A 104 -5.15 -9.53 -8.52
C LYS A 104 -4.72 -8.13 -8.06
N PRO A 105 -5.09 -7.04 -8.76
CA PRO A 105 -4.75 -5.68 -8.35
C PRO A 105 -5.20 -5.37 -6.91
N GLY A 106 -4.44 -4.53 -6.21
CA GLY A 106 -4.76 -4.13 -4.83
C GLY A 106 -4.58 -5.23 -3.76
N THR A 107 -3.92 -6.35 -4.08
CA THR A 107 -3.58 -7.42 -3.12
C THR A 107 -2.07 -7.57 -2.90
N TYR A 108 -1.28 -6.56 -3.23
CA TYR A 108 0.18 -6.64 -3.08
C TYR A 108 0.60 -6.64 -1.61
N ASN A 109 1.40 -7.62 -1.22
CA ASN A 109 1.95 -7.81 0.11
C ASN A 109 3.43 -7.40 0.11
N TYR A 110 3.71 -6.21 0.62
CA TYR A 110 5.04 -5.60 0.65
C TYR A 110 6.06 -6.42 1.46
N SER A 111 5.67 -7.01 2.58
CA SER A 111 6.56 -7.83 3.42
C SER A 111 6.97 -9.16 2.77
N LEU A 112 6.06 -9.79 2.02
CA LEU A 112 6.33 -11.06 1.31
C LEU A 112 6.77 -10.86 -0.15
N LYS A 113 6.88 -9.60 -0.59
CA LYS A 113 7.20 -9.13 -1.94
C LYS A 113 6.44 -9.91 -3.04
N ARG A 114 5.15 -10.21 -2.79
CA ARG A 114 4.24 -11.01 -3.65
C ARG A 114 2.82 -10.42 -3.64
N PHE A 115 1.97 -10.81 -4.58
CA PHE A 115 0.53 -10.59 -4.41
C PHE A 115 -0.06 -11.70 -3.54
N ASP A 116 -1.04 -11.37 -2.71
CA ASP A 116 -1.81 -12.35 -1.96
C ASP A 116 -3.03 -12.87 -2.74
N GLY A 117 -3.40 -12.23 -3.87
CA GLY A 117 -4.42 -12.73 -4.80
C GLY A 117 -3.90 -12.89 -6.23
N TYR A 118 -4.36 -13.93 -6.93
CA TYR A 118 -4.08 -14.18 -8.35
C TYR A 118 -5.31 -14.70 -9.11
N PHE A 119 -5.36 -14.50 -10.42
CA PHE A 119 -6.30 -15.16 -11.32
C PHE A 119 -5.58 -16.15 -12.23
N ILE A 120 -6.07 -17.38 -12.29
CA ILE A 120 -5.71 -18.39 -13.28
C ILE A 120 -6.75 -18.33 -14.39
N VAL A 121 -6.35 -17.84 -15.57
CA VAL A 121 -7.17 -17.88 -16.78
C VAL A 121 -6.91 -19.22 -17.48
N THR A 122 -7.92 -20.06 -17.60
CA THR A 122 -7.82 -21.42 -18.16
C THR A 122 -8.48 -21.53 -19.53
N ILE A 123 -7.90 -22.35 -20.41
CA ILE A 123 -8.27 -22.45 -21.83
C ILE A 123 -8.50 -23.93 -22.21
N ASP A 124 -9.66 -24.20 -22.83
CA ASP A 124 -10.03 -25.53 -23.32
C ASP A 124 -9.35 -25.87 -24.66
N TYR A 125 -9.11 -27.16 -24.92
CA TYR A 125 -8.51 -27.62 -26.17
C TYR A 125 -9.53 -27.65 -27.32
N ASN A 126 -9.06 -27.55 -28.56
CA ASN A 126 -9.82 -27.77 -29.79
C ASN A 126 -11.17 -27.03 -29.82
N ALA A 127 -11.16 -25.76 -29.38
CA ALA A 127 -12.37 -24.94 -29.29
C ALA A 127 -13.49 -25.61 -28.45
N GLY A 128 -13.12 -26.30 -27.38
CA GLY A 128 -14.04 -27.07 -26.56
C GLY A 128 -15.13 -26.26 -25.85
N SER A 129 -16.16 -26.95 -25.39
CA SER A 129 -17.34 -26.33 -24.78
C SER A 129 -17.07 -25.62 -23.45
N ASN A 130 -15.90 -25.82 -22.82
CA ASN A 130 -15.57 -25.10 -21.60
C ASN A 130 -15.12 -23.67 -21.89
N GLY A 131 -14.55 -23.40 -23.07
CA GLY A 131 -14.09 -22.08 -23.50
C GLY A 131 -12.90 -21.55 -22.69
N VAL A 132 -12.82 -20.23 -22.55
CA VAL A 132 -11.87 -19.55 -21.65
C VAL A 132 -12.58 -19.11 -20.38
N ARG A 133 -11.96 -19.39 -19.24
CA ARG A 133 -12.50 -19.15 -17.91
C ARG A 133 -11.46 -18.54 -17.00
N PHE A 134 -11.87 -18.02 -15.85
CA PHE A 134 -10.94 -17.72 -14.76
C PHE A 134 -11.31 -18.45 -13.47
N SER A 135 -10.31 -18.64 -12.61
CA SER A 135 -10.46 -19.01 -11.20
C SER A 135 -9.55 -18.11 -10.37
N GLU A 136 -9.99 -17.74 -9.17
CA GLU A 136 -9.22 -16.90 -8.25
C GLU A 136 -8.46 -17.76 -7.23
N VAL A 137 -7.24 -17.36 -6.90
CA VAL A 137 -6.36 -17.96 -5.88
C VAL A 137 -6.13 -16.93 -4.80
N ASP A 138 -6.25 -17.34 -3.54
CA ASP A 138 -5.88 -16.57 -2.36
C ASP A 138 -4.68 -17.25 -1.68
N MET A 139 -3.53 -16.57 -1.67
CA MET A 139 -2.26 -17.06 -1.10
C MET A 139 -2.14 -16.89 0.41
N THR A 140 -3.08 -16.18 1.07
CA THR A 140 -3.14 -16.12 2.55
C THR A 140 -3.70 -17.41 3.14
N MET A 141 -4.50 -18.14 2.36
CA MET A 141 -5.11 -19.41 2.74
C MET A 141 -4.09 -20.55 2.82
N ASN A 142 -4.52 -21.67 3.42
CA ASN A 142 -3.72 -22.90 3.55
C ASN A 142 -2.33 -22.67 4.18
N GLY A 143 -2.22 -21.78 5.16
CA GLY A 143 -0.96 -21.47 5.85
C GLY A 143 0.07 -20.75 4.96
N GLY A 144 -0.37 -19.93 4.01
CA GLY A 144 0.52 -19.19 3.10
C GLY A 144 0.83 -19.90 1.77
N MET A 145 0.37 -21.16 1.62
CA MET A 145 0.54 -21.99 0.41
C MET A 145 -0.59 -21.81 -0.63
N GLY A 146 -1.69 -21.18 -0.23
CA GLY A 146 -2.80 -20.81 -1.10
C GLY A 146 -3.91 -21.85 -1.31
N ASP A 147 -5.07 -21.36 -1.76
CA ASP A 147 -6.31 -22.11 -2.05
C ASP A 147 -7.03 -21.48 -3.27
N VAL A 148 -7.74 -22.28 -4.07
CA VAL A 148 -8.58 -21.80 -5.18
C VAL A 148 -9.98 -21.45 -4.68
N LEU A 149 -10.33 -20.16 -4.72
CA LEU A 149 -11.59 -19.67 -4.17
C LEU A 149 -12.81 -20.25 -4.89
N THR A 150 -13.57 -21.09 -4.17
CA THR A 150 -14.77 -21.78 -4.68
C THR A 150 -15.84 -20.85 -5.25
N ALA A 151 -15.94 -19.61 -4.75
CA ALA A 151 -16.91 -18.62 -5.21
C ALA A 151 -16.67 -18.16 -6.67
N ASN A 152 -15.39 -18.03 -7.07
CA ASN A 152 -14.98 -17.45 -8.35
C ASN A 152 -14.33 -18.48 -9.29
N LYS A 153 -14.36 -19.76 -8.93
CA LYS A 153 -13.76 -20.88 -9.68
C LYS A 153 -14.54 -21.21 -10.96
N ASN A 154 -13.81 -21.42 -12.06
CA ASN A 154 -14.34 -21.79 -13.38
C ASN A 154 -15.40 -20.79 -13.91
N THR A 155 -15.23 -19.50 -13.65
CA THR A 155 -16.12 -18.44 -14.15
C THR A 155 -15.89 -18.24 -15.65
N LEU A 156 -16.94 -18.37 -16.46
CA LEU A 156 -16.84 -18.29 -17.93
C LEU A 156 -16.66 -16.85 -18.41
N LEU A 157 -15.65 -16.62 -19.27
CA LEU A 157 -15.45 -15.35 -19.98
C LEU A 157 -16.04 -15.43 -21.39
N PHE A 158 -15.64 -16.43 -22.18
CA PHE A 158 -16.24 -16.74 -23.48
C PHE A 158 -16.06 -18.21 -23.88
N GLY A 159 -17.01 -18.73 -24.67
CA GLY A 159 -17.03 -20.10 -25.20
C GLY A 159 -18.20 -20.21 -26.19
N THR A 160 -18.22 -21.08 -27.19
CA THR A 160 -17.55 -22.40 -27.29
C THR A 160 -16.70 -22.55 -28.56
N ASN A 161 -15.93 -21.53 -28.91
CA ASN A 161 -15.04 -21.58 -30.09
C ASN A 161 -13.88 -20.60 -29.87
N THR A 162 -12.81 -21.04 -29.22
CA THR A 162 -11.71 -20.17 -28.76
C THR A 162 -10.38 -20.68 -29.30
N THR A 163 -9.42 -19.79 -29.55
CA THR A 163 -8.04 -20.25 -29.77
C THR A 163 -7.53 -20.87 -28.47
N GLU A 164 -6.66 -21.86 -28.60
CA GLU A 164 -5.90 -22.50 -27.53
C GLU A 164 -4.82 -21.57 -26.94
N GLY A 165 -5.10 -20.27 -26.96
CA GLY A 165 -4.17 -19.20 -26.65
C GLY A 165 -4.94 -18.02 -26.06
N ALA A 166 -4.47 -17.59 -24.89
CA ALA A 166 -4.86 -16.38 -24.20
C ALA A 166 -3.63 -15.85 -23.48
N ASN A 167 -3.56 -14.54 -23.27
CA ASN A 167 -2.49 -13.91 -22.50
C ASN A 167 -3.03 -12.71 -21.72
N VAL A 168 -2.21 -12.13 -20.84
CA VAL A 168 -2.57 -10.98 -20.03
C VAL A 168 -1.60 -9.83 -20.31
N ALA A 169 -2.15 -8.67 -20.62
CA ALA A 169 -1.41 -7.42 -20.75
C ALA A 169 -1.66 -6.54 -19.51
N ARG A 170 -0.73 -5.64 -19.20
CA ARG A 170 -0.90 -4.59 -18.20
C ARG A 170 -1.76 -3.45 -18.75
N HIS A 171 -2.70 -2.95 -17.95
CA HIS A 171 -3.47 -1.75 -18.26
C HIS A 171 -2.58 -0.50 -18.15
N GLY A 172 -2.82 0.53 -18.97
CA GLY A 172 -2.00 1.77 -18.98
C GLY A 172 -2.08 2.64 -17.73
N ASN A 173 -2.71 2.17 -16.65
CA ASN A 173 -2.66 2.82 -15.33
C ASN A 173 -1.61 2.15 -14.42
N GLY A 174 -0.78 1.25 -14.97
CA GLY A 174 0.14 0.39 -14.23
C GLY A 174 -0.53 -0.74 -13.43
N CYS A 175 -1.65 -0.44 -12.76
CA CYS A 175 -2.28 -1.25 -11.71
C CYS A 175 -3.10 -2.45 -12.19
N ASP A 176 -3.93 -2.22 -13.20
CA ASP A 176 -4.94 -3.16 -13.67
C ASP A 176 -4.41 -4.04 -14.82
N TYR A 177 -5.18 -5.05 -15.24
CA TYR A 177 -4.77 -5.97 -16.30
C TYR A 177 -5.87 -6.23 -17.34
N TRP A 178 -5.48 -6.71 -18.51
CA TRP A 178 -6.38 -7.11 -19.60
C TRP A 178 -6.15 -8.58 -19.97
N ILE A 179 -7.16 -9.43 -19.86
CA ILE A 179 -7.14 -10.77 -20.46
C ILE A 179 -7.45 -10.62 -21.94
N ILE A 180 -6.61 -11.14 -22.83
CA ILE A 180 -6.74 -11.01 -24.29
C ILE A 180 -6.82 -12.40 -24.93
N ALA A 181 -7.87 -12.65 -25.72
CA ALA A 181 -7.99 -13.90 -26.47
C ALA A 181 -8.96 -13.82 -27.68
N LYS A 182 -8.79 -14.72 -28.66
CA LYS A 182 -9.51 -14.71 -29.95
C LYS A 182 -10.62 -15.77 -30.02
N THR A 183 -11.74 -15.42 -30.67
CA THR A 183 -12.81 -16.34 -31.03
C THR A 183 -12.51 -17.03 -32.37
N VAL A 184 -12.54 -18.36 -32.40
CA VAL A 184 -12.30 -19.17 -33.60
C VAL A 184 -13.48 -19.06 -34.55
N GLY A 185 -13.19 -18.98 -35.85
CA GLY A 185 -14.22 -18.82 -36.88
C GLY A 185 -14.91 -17.45 -36.86
N SER A 186 -14.44 -16.52 -36.03
CA SER A 186 -14.83 -15.11 -36.03
C SER A 186 -13.61 -14.22 -36.23
N THR A 187 -13.84 -12.96 -36.60
CA THR A 187 -12.84 -11.89 -36.50
C THR A 187 -12.71 -11.34 -35.07
N ASP A 188 -13.57 -11.75 -34.15
CA ASP A 188 -13.64 -11.14 -32.81
C ASP A 188 -12.43 -11.50 -31.92
N ILE A 189 -11.81 -10.47 -31.36
CA ILE A 189 -10.84 -10.56 -30.27
C ILE A 189 -11.49 -9.91 -29.05
N ASN A 190 -11.55 -10.62 -27.94
CA ASN A 190 -12.19 -10.16 -26.71
C ASN A 190 -11.11 -9.78 -25.70
N THR A 191 -11.25 -8.60 -25.09
CA THR A 191 -10.41 -8.14 -23.99
C THR A 191 -11.24 -7.88 -22.74
N TYR A 192 -10.82 -8.43 -21.60
CA TYR A 192 -11.55 -8.34 -20.32
C TYR A 192 -10.70 -7.62 -19.29
N LEU A 193 -11.24 -6.56 -18.70
CA LEU A 193 -10.56 -5.79 -17.66
C LEU A 193 -10.53 -6.55 -16.34
N ILE A 194 -9.37 -6.62 -15.71
CA ILE A 194 -9.16 -7.09 -14.35
C ILE A 194 -8.85 -5.88 -13.47
N THR A 195 -9.62 -5.69 -12.41
CA THR A 195 -9.38 -4.66 -11.38
C THR A 195 -9.26 -5.28 -9.99
N SER A 196 -9.03 -4.48 -8.96
CA SER A 196 -9.09 -4.94 -7.56
C SER A 196 -10.46 -5.52 -7.16
N ALA A 197 -11.54 -5.09 -7.82
CA ALA A 197 -12.88 -5.66 -7.68
C ALA A 197 -13.05 -7.02 -8.39
N GLY A 198 -12.07 -7.46 -9.17
CA GLY A 198 -12.06 -8.71 -9.94
C GLY A 198 -12.16 -8.51 -11.45
N VAL A 199 -12.46 -9.61 -12.15
CA VAL A 199 -12.55 -9.64 -13.62
C VAL A 199 -13.93 -9.15 -14.09
N ASN A 200 -13.96 -8.09 -14.89
CA ASN A 200 -15.15 -7.65 -15.61
C ASN A 200 -15.46 -8.65 -16.73
N THR A 201 -16.61 -9.31 -16.67
CA THR A 201 -17.04 -10.34 -17.63
C THR A 201 -17.66 -9.78 -18.92
N THR A 202 -17.74 -8.46 -19.07
CA THR A 202 -18.14 -7.81 -20.32
C THR A 202 -16.89 -7.38 -21.10
N PRO A 203 -16.60 -7.96 -22.28
CA PRO A 203 -15.39 -7.63 -23.02
C PRO A 203 -15.51 -6.33 -23.83
N ILE A 204 -14.37 -5.71 -24.10
CA ILE A 204 -14.18 -4.87 -25.27
C ILE A 204 -13.88 -5.80 -26.45
N VAL A 205 -14.57 -5.59 -27.58
CA VAL A 205 -14.46 -6.48 -28.76
C VAL A 205 -13.76 -5.73 -29.89
N SER A 206 -12.62 -6.27 -30.32
CA SER A 206 -11.80 -5.77 -31.43
C SER A 206 -11.88 -6.71 -32.64
N THR A 207 -11.44 -6.27 -33.81
CA THR A 207 -11.61 -7.01 -35.08
C THR A 207 -10.28 -7.37 -35.73
N ALA A 208 -10.05 -8.67 -35.91
CA ALA A 208 -8.97 -9.26 -36.70
C ALA A 208 -9.26 -9.21 -38.21
N VAL A 209 -8.22 -9.19 -39.03
CA VAL A 209 -8.26 -9.32 -40.50
C VAL A 209 -8.64 -10.74 -40.90
N SER A 210 -8.17 -11.76 -40.17
CA SER A 210 -8.47 -13.16 -40.44
C SER A 210 -9.52 -13.74 -39.49
N THR A 211 -10.54 -14.40 -40.05
CA THR A 211 -11.57 -15.15 -39.29
C THR A 211 -11.03 -16.39 -38.58
N GLY A 212 -9.74 -16.72 -38.72
CA GLY A 212 -9.02 -17.71 -37.91
C GLY A 212 -9.80 -19.02 -37.67
N MET A 213 -9.92 -19.88 -38.69
CA MET A 213 -10.65 -21.16 -38.55
C MET A 213 -9.88 -22.22 -37.73
N ALA A 214 -8.73 -21.86 -37.15
CA ALA A 214 -7.84 -22.73 -36.40
C ALA A 214 -8.02 -22.53 -34.89
N HIS A 215 -8.25 -23.61 -34.16
CA HIS A 215 -8.23 -23.60 -32.68
C HIS A 215 -6.81 -23.61 -32.11
N VAL A 216 -5.85 -24.32 -32.72
CA VAL A 216 -4.45 -24.35 -32.24
C VAL A 216 -3.74 -23.03 -32.58
N GLY A 217 -2.94 -22.51 -31.64
CA GLY A 217 -2.12 -21.30 -31.78
C GLY A 217 -1.93 -20.54 -30.46
N SER A 218 -0.90 -19.68 -30.39
CA SER A 218 -0.63 -18.84 -29.20
C SER A 218 -1.12 -17.40 -29.33
N VAL A 219 -1.41 -16.78 -28.17
CA VAL A 219 -1.50 -15.33 -27.99
C VAL A 219 -0.32 -14.86 -27.14
N LYS A 220 0.37 -13.79 -27.58
CA LYS A 220 1.44 -13.13 -26.84
C LYS A 220 1.22 -11.63 -26.79
N VAL A 221 1.72 -11.01 -25.73
CA VAL A 221 1.82 -9.56 -25.56
C VAL A 221 3.30 -9.19 -25.68
N SER A 222 3.64 -8.02 -26.21
CA SER A 222 5.02 -7.55 -26.17
C SER A 222 5.43 -7.10 -24.76
N PRO A 223 6.73 -7.14 -24.41
CA PRO A 223 7.24 -6.68 -23.11
C PRO A 223 6.71 -5.31 -22.66
N ASN A 224 6.63 -4.34 -23.57
CA ASN A 224 6.11 -2.99 -23.30
C ASN A 224 4.57 -2.87 -23.25
N ASN A 225 3.83 -3.98 -23.37
CA ASN A 225 2.36 -4.03 -23.39
C ASN A 225 1.69 -3.21 -24.51
N LYS A 226 2.39 -2.87 -25.61
CA LYS A 226 1.83 -2.10 -26.74
C LYS A 226 1.53 -2.91 -27.99
N LEU A 227 2.00 -4.16 -28.08
CA LEU A 227 1.71 -5.06 -29.20
C LEU A 227 1.12 -6.38 -28.70
N VAL A 228 0.29 -6.99 -29.54
CA VAL A 228 -0.22 -8.35 -29.34
C VAL A 228 -0.01 -9.14 -30.62
N SER A 229 0.48 -10.38 -30.52
CA SER A 229 0.55 -11.31 -31.66
C SER A 229 -0.38 -12.49 -31.44
N ILE A 230 -1.04 -12.92 -32.52
CA ILE A 230 -1.97 -14.06 -32.53
C ILE A 230 -1.59 -14.98 -33.70
N VAL A 231 -1.20 -16.21 -33.37
CA VAL A 231 -0.84 -17.25 -34.35
C VAL A 231 -2.05 -18.15 -34.64
N ASN A 232 -2.25 -18.52 -35.90
CA ASN A 232 -3.32 -19.45 -36.32
C ASN A 232 -2.69 -20.66 -37.04
N ASN A 233 -2.99 -21.88 -36.60
CA ASN A 233 -2.29 -23.09 -37.03
C ASN A 233 -2.81 -23.76 -38.33
N SER A 234 -4.14 -23.86 -38.48
CA SER A 234 -4.78 -24.56 -39.61
C SER A 234 -4.87 -23.71 -40.88
N THR A 235 -4.76 -22.39 -40.73
CA THR A 235 -4.47 -21.43 -41.79
C THR A 235 -3.18 -20.71 -41.35
N PRO A 236 -1.99 -21.30 -41.61
CA PRO A 236 -0.71 -20.86 -41.05
C PRO A 236 -0.51 -19.36 -41.24
N SER A 237 -0.61 -18.60 -40.15
CA SER A 237 -0.53 -17.14 -40.20
C SER A 237 -0.21 -16.55 -38.84
N VAL A 238 0.40 -15.38 -38.85
CA VAL A 238 0.59 -14.52 -37.67
C VAL A 238 -0.04 -13.16 -37.95
N GLU A 239 -0.80 -12.66 -36.98
CA GLU A 239 -1.39 -11.32 -37.00
C GLU A 239 -0.88 -10.55 -35.78
N VAL A 240 -0.37 -9.34 -36.01
CA VAL A 240 0.17 -8.44 -35.01
C VAL A 240 -0.72 -7.21 -34.92
N PHE A 241 -1.02 -6.78 -33.71
CA PHE A 241 -1.89 -5.66 -33.40
C PHE A 241 -1.13 -4.61 -32.61
N ASP A 242 -1.40 -3.34 -32.88
CA ASP A 242 -1.18 -2.27 -31.90
C ASP A 242 -2.28 -2.37 -30.83
N PHE A 243 -1.89 -2.34 -29.56
CA PHE A 243 -2.79 -2.48 -28.43
C PHE A 243 -2.87 -1.18 -27.62
N ASP A 244 -4.06 -0.58 -27.62
CA ASP A 244 -4.41 0.49 -26.69
C ASP A 244 -4.68 -0.14 -25.32
N ASN A 245 -3.65 -0.17 -24.48
CA ASN A 245 -3.72 -0.76 -23.16
C ASN A 245 -4.47 0.10 -22.11
N PHE A 246 -4.94 1.30 -22.46
CA PHE A 246 -5.90 2.05 -21.63
C PHE A 246 -7.35 1.65 -21.92
N ASN A 247 -7.69 1.41 -23.19
CA ASN A 247 -9.08 1.14 -23.60
C ASN A 247 -9.35 -0.35 -23.91
N GLY A 248 -8.32 -1.20 -23.90
CA GLY A 248 -8.43 -2.62 -24.23
C GLY A 248 -8.63 -2.89 -25.73
N VAL A 249 -8.37 -1.92 -26.60
CA VAL A 249 -8.66 -1.99 -28.04
C VAL A 249 -7.45 -2.48 -28.82
N LEU A 250 -7.64 -3.48 -29.69
CA LEU A 250 -6.62 -3.96 -30.63
C LEU A 250 -6.90 -3.42 -32.04
N THR A 251 -5.88 -2.83 -32.67
CA THR A 251 -5.91 -2.40 -34.07
C THR A 251 -4.92 -3.24 -34.88
N SER A 252 -5.38 -3.90 -35.95
CA SER A 252 -4.49 -4.73 -36.78
C SER A 252 -3.37 -3.90 -37.39
N LYS A 253 -2.12 -4.28 -37.11
CA LYS A 253 -0.89 -3.63 -37.57
C LYS A 253 -0.28 -4.37 -38.75
N PHE A 254 0.00 -5.66 -38.57
CA PHE A 254 0.55 -6.53 -39.58
C PHE A 254 -0.20 -7.87 -39.65
N PHE A 255 -0.30 -8.43 -40.84
CA PHE A 255 -0.84 -9.75 -41.10
C PHE A 255 0.05 -10.45 -42.12
N HIS A 256 0.62 -11.60 -41.73
CA HIS A 256 1.36 -12.47 -42.62
C HIS A 256 0.66 -13.84 -42.69
N ASP A 257 0.05 -14.11 -43.84
CA ASP A 257 -0.30 -15.45 -44.28
C ASP A 257 1.00 -16.17 -44.69
N MET A 258 1.17 -17.43 -44.27
CA MET A 258 2.34 -18.27 -44.55
C MET A 258 1.98 -19.39 -45.56
N PRO A 259 1.46 -19.09 -46.77
CA PRO A 259 0.80 -20.06 -47.65
C PRO A 259 1.75 -21.05 -48.34
N TRP A 260 3.06 -20.80 -48.31
CA TRP A 260 4.07 -21.72 -48.83
C TRP A 260 4.19 -22.99 -47.96
N LEU A 261 3.58 -22.99 -46.78
CA LEU A 261 3.66 -24.03 -45.77
C LEU A 261 2.52 -25.08 -45.86
N ASN A 262 2.22 -25.62 -47.04
CA ASN A 262 1.11 -26.60 -47.22
C ASN A 262 1.20 -27.89 -46.36
N ASN A 263 2.32 -28.13 -45.64
CA ASN A 263 2.44 -29.17 -44.60
C ASN A 263 2.88 -28.62 -43.22
N TYR A 264 3.26 -27.34 -43.10
CA TYR A 264 3.91 -26.80 -41.90
C TYR A 264 2.98 -25.83 -41.19
N ARG A 265 2.61 -26.20 -39.96
CA ARG A 265 1.60 -25.49 -39.18
C ARG A 265 2.27 -24.51 -38.24
N ALA A 266 1.96 -23.21 -38.34
CA ALA A 266 2.42 -22.21 -37.37
C ALA A 266 1.84 -22.55 -35.98
N TYR A 267 2.62 -22.40 -34.92
CA TYR A 267 2.21 -22.87 -33.59
C TYR A 267 2.30 -21.80 -32.51
N SER A 268 3.45 -21.15 -32.38
CA SER A 268 3.62 -20.04 -31.45
C SER A 268 4.44 -18.89 -32.00
N SER A 269 4.39 -17.77 -31.30
CA SER A 269 5.26 -16.61 -31.50
C SER A 269 5.92 -16.19 -30.19
N GLU A 270 6.94 -15.34 -30.24
CA GLU A 270 7.44 -14.57 -29.10
C GLU A 270 8.08 -13.25 -29.55
N PHE A 271 7.98 -12.20 -28.73
CA PHE A 271 8.62 -10.90 -28.99
C PHE A 271 10.06 -10.84 -28.46
N SER A 272 10.92 -10.02 -29.09
CA SER A 272 12.20 -9.62 -28.50
C SER A 272 11.99 -8.67 -27.31
N ALA A 273 13.00 -8.59 -26.42
CA ALA A 273 12.92 -7.77 -25.21
C ALA A 273 12.76 -6.27 -25.52
N ASP A 274 13.40 -5.81 -26.59
CA ASP A 274 13.30 -4.42 -27.09
C ASP A 274 12.01 -4.14 -27.89
N ASN A 275 11.15 -5.14 -28.11
CA ASN A 275 9.91 -5.07 -28.89
C ASN A 275 10.11 -4.82 -30.40
N ASN A 276 11.34 -4.83 -30.93
CA ASN A 276 11.62 -4.54 -32.33
C ASN A 276 11.47 -5.76 -33.26
N LEU A 277 11.54 -6.98 -32.72
CA LEU A 277 11.54 -8.23 -33.50
C LEU A 277 10.47 -9.20 -33.00
N LEU A 278 9.90 -9.98 -33.92
CA LEU A 278 8.96 -11.06 -33.65
C LEU A 278 9.53 -12.38 -34.14
N TYR A 279 9.53 -13.40 -33.30
CA TYR A 279 9.84 -14.78 -33.65
C TYR A 279 8.57 -15.60 -33.80
N THR A 280 8.57 -16.58 -34.71
CA THR A 280 7.50 -17.59 -34.83
C THR A 280 8.07 -18.99 -35.04
N ALA A 281 7.39 -20.01 -34.53
CA ALA A 281 7.78 -21.41 -34.62
C ALA A 281 6.75 -22.27 -35.38
N THR A 282 7.24 -23.19 -36.22
CA THR A 282 6.41 -24.10 -37.02
C THR A 282 6.55 -25.58 -36.61
N LEU A 283 5.42 -26.30 -36.56
CA LEU A 283 5.31 -27.57 -35.81
C LEU A 283 5.76 -28.83 -36.57
N ASN A 284 5.37 -28.99 -37.84
CA ASN A 284 5.68 -30.20 -38.64
C ASN A 284 7.01 -30.14 -39.39
N ASN A 285 7.62 -28.96 -39.48
CA ASN A 285 8.99 -28.74 -39.94
C ASN A 285 9.59 -27.76 -38.93
N PRO A 286 10.26 -28.24 -37.88
CA PRO A 286 10.68 -27.42 -36.76
C PRO A 286 11.63 -26.31 -37.22
N SER A 287 11.10 -25.12 -37.51
CA SER A 287 11.84 -23.94 -37.96
C SER A 287 11.39 -22.67 -37.23
N ILE A 288 12.35 -21.82 -36.89
CA ILE A 288 12.12 -20.49 -36.30
C ILE A 288 12.29 -19.43 -37.39
N TYR A 289 11.31 -18.54 -37.51
CA TYR A 289 11.35 -17.37 -38.39
C TYR A 289 11.33 -16.10 -37.56
N GLN A 290 12.10 -15.09 -37.97
CA GLN A 290 12.16 -13.74 -37.37
C GLN A 290 11.56 -12.72 -38.35
N TYR A 291 10.91 -11.69 -37.83
CA TYR A 291 10.32 -10.57 -38.57
C TYR A 291 10.63 -9.24 -37.87
N ASP A 292 10.76 -8.16 -38.64
CA ASP A 292 11.04 -6.79 -38.18
C ASP A 292 9.75 -6.00 -37.93
N LEU A 293 9.47 -5.69 -36.65
CA LEU A 293 8.28 -4.94 -36.21
C LEU A 293 8.39 -3.43 -36.43
N THR A 294 9.58 -2.90 -36.74
CA THR A 294 9.79 -1.48 -37.09
C THR A 294 9.34 -1.16 -38.52
N SER A 295 9.04 -2.19 -39.32
CA SER A 295 8.53 -2.12 -40.69
C SER A 295 7.41 -1.08 -40.91
N VAL A 296 7.64 -0.11 -41.79
CA VAL A 296 6.65 0.96 -42.09
C VAL A 296 5.40 0.51 -42.86
N SER A 297 5.29 -0.77 -43.23
CA SER A 297 4.12 -1.32 -43.92
C SER A 297 4.03 -2.83 -43.80
N ASN A 298 2.84 -3.40 -43.98
CA ASN A 298 2.65 -4.84 -44.00
C ASN A 298 3.50 -5.56 -45.05
N ALA A 299 3.71 -4.97 -46.23
CA ALA A 299 4.55 -5.56 -47.27
C ALA A 299 6.04 -5.60 -46.88
N ALA A 300 6.51 -4.62 -46.12
CA ALA A 300 7.87 -4.62 -45.56
C ALA A 300 8.00 -5.68 -44.46
N PHE A 301 7.03 -5.77 -43.54
CA PHE A 301 6.99 -6.80 -42.51
C PHE A 301 7.05 -8.21 -43.11
N GLN A 302 6.21 -8.49 -44.12
CA GLN A 302 6.23 -9.78 -44.83
C GLN A 302 7.55 -10.05 -45.58
N ALA A 303 8.24 -9.02 -46.06
CA ALA A 303 9.54 -9.14 -46.73
C ALA A 303 10.73 -9.24 -45.76
N SER A 304 10.52 -8.96 -44.47
CA SER A 304 11.52 -9.06 -43.40
C SER A 304 11.69 -10.47 -42.83
N GLU A 305 10.96 -11.47 -43.36
CA GLU A 305 11.06 -12.86 -42.91
C GLU A 305 12.49 -13.41 -43.08
N ILE A 306 13.11 -13.81 -41.96
CA ILE A 306 14.39 -14.50 -41.95
C ILE A 306 14.22 -15.85 -41.26
N LEU A 307 14.61 -16.95 -41.94
CA LEU A 307 14.78 -18.26 -41.32
C LEU A 307 16.00 -18.21 -40.39
N ILE A 308 15.77 -18.30 -39.09
CA ILE A 308 16.81 -18.27 -38.05
C ILE A 308 17.47 -19.63 -37.89
N GLY A 309 16.68 -20.70 -37.96
CA GLY A 309 17.18 -22.06 -37.83
C GLY A 309 16.10 -23.11 -38.00
N THR A 310 16.55 -24.33 -38.27
CA THR A 310 15.72 -25.53 -38.38
C THR A 310 16.34 -26.61 -37.48
N THR A 311 15.55 -27.22 -36.60
CA THR A 311 16.00 -28.32 -35.74
C THR A 311 16.58 -29.46 -36.56
N ALA A 312 17.74 -29.99 -36.16
CA ALA A 312 18.46 -31.02 -36.93
C ALA A 312 17.76 -32.39 -36.92
N ASN A 313 16.79 -32.58 -36.03
CA ASN A 313 16.21 -33.87 -35.67
C ASN A 313 14.89 -34.17 -36.40
N THR A 314 14.95 -34.34 -37.73
CA THR A 314 13.76 -34.41 -38.61
C THR A 314 12.90 -35.68 -38.49
N ASN A 315 13.24 -36.62 -37.61
CA ASN A 315 12.56 -37.92 -37.47
C ASN A 315 11.38 -37.89 -36.47
N GLY A 316 10.37 -37.05 -36.76
CA GLY A 316 9.07 -37.07 -36.05
C GLY A 316 9.00 -36.21 -34.77
N TYR A 317 10.05 -35.46 -34.46
CA TYR A 317 10.04 -34.44 -33.40
C TYR A 317 9.43 -33.12 -33.90
N ARG A 318 8.93 -32.30 -32.97
CA ARG A 318 8.19 -31.05 -33.23
C ARG A 318 8.76 -29.91 -32.40
N MET A 319 8.90 -28.72 -32.98
CA MET A 319 9.24 -27.49 -32.25
C MET A 319 8.01 -26.61 -32.15
N CYS A 320 7.78 -26.04 -30.97
CA CYS A 320 6.43 -25.63 -30.59
C CYS A 320 6.37 -24.29 -29.85
N ALA A 321 6.31 -24.27 -28.51
CA ALA A 321 6.23 -23.02 -27.77
C ALA A 321 7.56 -22.26 -27.74
N LEU A 322 7.47 -20.96 -28.01
CA LEU A 322 8.49 -19.96 -27.72
C LEU A 322 8.10 -19.22 -26.44
N GLN A 323 9.06 -19.00 -25.54
CA GLN A 323 8.86 -18.24 -24.32
C GLN A 323 10.13 -17.46 -23.98
N MET A 324 10.03 -16.14 -23.83
CA MET A 324 11.11 -15.32 -23.26
C MET A 324 11.26 -15.63 -21.76
N ALA A 325 12.48 -15.61 -21.25
CA ALA A 325 12.82 -15.90 -19.85
C ALA A 325 13.53 -14.70 -19.17
N PRO A 326 13.57 -14.63 -17.82
CA PRO A 326 14.09 -13.47 -17.08
C PRO A 326 15.55 -13.10 -17.37
N ASN A 327 16.36 -14.04 -17.89
CA ASN A 327 17.72 -13.79 -18.37
C ASN A 327 17.78 -13.14 -19.77
N GLY A 328 16.67 -12.62 -20.29
CA GLY A 328 16.58 -11.93 -21.57
C GLY A 328 16.66 -12.83 -22.81
N LYS A 329 16.72 -14.16 -22.66
CA LYS A 329 16.80 -15.12 -23.78
C LYS A 329 15.42 -15.68 -24.13
N ILE A 330 15.23 -16.15 -25.37
CA ILE A 330 14.00 -16.84 -25.80
C ILE A 330 14.28 -18.34 -25.88
N TYR A 331 13.45 -19.14 -25.21
CA TYR A 331 13.55 -20.59 -25.17
C TYR A 331 12.48 -21.23 -26.07
N ALA A 332 12.83 -22.35 -26.70
CA ALA A 332 12.00 -23.07 -27.66
C ALA A 332 11.79 -24.54 -27.23
N SER A 333 10.55 -24.95 -26.94
CA SER A 333 10.26 -26.34 -26.58
C SER A 333 10.41 -27.27 -27.78
N LEU A 334 11.13 -28.38 -27.58
CA LEU A 334 11.29 -29.45 -28.56
C LEU A 334 10.68 -30.75 -28.01
N GLN A 335 9.69 -31.28 -28.72
CA GLN A 335 8.88 -32.38 -28.20
C GLN A 335 9.69 -33.66 -28.04
N SER A 336 9.54 -34.33 -26.89
CA SER A 336 10.12 -35.66 -26.59
C SER A 336 11.64 -35.70 -26.50
N LEU A 337 12.27 -34.57 -26.17
CA LEU A 337 13.72 -34.45 -25.96
C LEU A 337 14.03 -34.03 -24.51
N ASP A 338 15.27 -34.25 -24.09
CA ASP A 338 15.84 -33.92 -22.78
C ASP A 338 16.65 -32.61 -22.80
N TYR A 339 16.35 -31.75 -23.78
CA TYR A 339 16.85 -30.38 -23.93
C TYR A 339 15.80 -29.50 -24.61
N ILE A 340 16.01 -28.19 -24.53
CA ILE A 340 15.23 -27.16 -25.24
C ILE A 340 16.17 -26.22 -26.00
N GLY A 341 15.66 -25.61 -27.07
CA GLY A 341 16.41 -24.66 -27.89
C GLY A 341 16.48 -23.28 -27.23
N VAL A 342 17.52 -22.51 -27.56
CA VAL A 342 17.77 -21.17 -26.99
C VAL A 342 18.17 -20.19 -28.08
N ILE A 343 17.50 -19.03 -28.13
CA ILE A 343 17.94 -17.84 -28.87
C ILE A 343 18.69 -16.96 -27.87
N ASN A 344 20.00 -16.85 -28.01
CA ASN A 344 20.84 -16.18 -27.02
C ASN A 344 20.76 -14.65 -27.08
N ASN A 345 20.62 -14.07 -28.28
CA ASN A 345 20.62 -12.63 -28.49
C ASN A 345 19.34 -12.18 -29.21
N PRO A 346 18.15 -12.23 -28.57
CA PRO A 346 16.88 -12.08 -29.29
C PRO A 346 16.60 -10.69 -29.87
N ASN A 347 17.36 -9.66 -29.49
CA ASN A 347 17.30 -8.33 -30.09
C ASN A 347 18.18 -8.19 -31.36
N VAL A 348 18.98 -9.21 -31.70
CA VAL A 348 19.89 -9.16 -32.87
C VAL A 348 19.17 -9.67 -34.13
N VAL A 349 19.27 -8.90 -35.22
CA VAL A 349 18.68 -9.23 -36.52
C VAL A 349 19.41 -10.40 -37.19
N GLY A 350 18.63 -11.31 -37.77
CA GLY A 350 19.10 -12.49 -38.51
C GLY A 350 19.81 -13.53 -37.62
N THR A 351 20.62 -14.36 -38.25
CA THR A 351 21.32 -15.49 -37.57
C THR A 351 22.30 -15.05 -36.46
N GLY A 352 22.61 -13.76 -36.36
CA GLY A 352 23.36 -13.17 -35.24
C GLY A 352 22.64 -13.30 -33.89
N CYS A 353 21.34 -13.60 -33.88
CA CYS A 353 20.58 -13.93 -32.67
C CYS A 353 21.08 -15.21 -31.97
N ASN A 354 21.96 -15.99 -32.63
CA ASN A 354 22.63 -17.19 -32.10
C ASN A 354 21.65 -18.20 -31.49
N TYR A 355 20.79 -18.75 -32.36
CA TYR A 355 19.89 -19.86 -32.01
C TYR A 355 20.63 -21.19 -31.96
N VAL A 356 20.47 -21.91 -30.85
CA VAL A 356 21.08 -23.21 -30.58
C VAL A 356 19.98 -24.23 -30.24
N ASP A 357 19.82 -25.24 -31.08
CA ASP A 357 18.78 -26.29 -31.02
C ASP A 357 18.83 -27.08 -29.69
N ASN A 358 20.04 -27.35 -29.18
CA ASN A 358 20.29 -28.01 -27.90
C ASN A 358 20.87 -27.05 -26.83
N GLY A 359 20.45 -25.80 -26.85
CA GLY A 359 21.05 -24.71 -26.05
C GLY A 359 20.88 -24.85 -24.53
N GLN A 360 19.86 -25.55 -24.03
CA GLN A 360 19.67 -25.80 -22.59
C GLN A 360 19.28 -27.25 -22.33
N SER A 361 20.06 -27.95 -21.51
CA SER A 361 19.74 -29.30 -21.03
C SER A 361 18.66 -29.26 -19.94
N ILE A 362 17.77 -30.25 -19.96
CA ILE A 362 16.86 -30.63 -18.87
C ILE A 362 17.03 -32.12 -18.51
N ALA A 363 18.14 -32.73 -18.93
CA ALA A 363 18.35 -34.16 -18.78
C ALA A 363 18.51 -34.58 -17.32
N GLY A 364 17.61 -35.46 -16.85
CA GLY A 364 17.67 -36.01 -15.51
C GLY A 364 16.45 -36.86 -15.17
N VAL A 365 16.37 -37.26 -13.91
CA VAL A 365 15.26 -38.06 -13.36
C VAL A 365 14.54 -37.22 -12.30
N ASN A 366 13.22 -37.14 -12.40
CA ASN A 366 12.39 -36.46 -11.43
C ASN A 366 12.31 -37.26 -10.12
N THR A 367 12.49 -36.57 -9.00
CA THR A 367 12.66 -37.14 -7.65
C THR A 367 11.36 -37.73 -7.09
N PHE A 368 10.21 -37.18 -7.45
CA PHE A 368 8.89 -37.68 -7.06
C PHE A 368 8.49 -38.96 -7.79
N SER A 369 8.62 -38.96 -9.12
CA SER A 369 8.09 -40.02 -10.00
C SER A 369 9.09 -41.12 -10.32
N GLY A 370 10.40 -40.83 -10.23
CA GLY A 370 11.46 -41.73 -10.71
C GLY A 370 11.52 -41.85 -12.24
N THR A 371 10.83 -40.98 -12.98
CA THR A 371 10.81 -40.96 -14.45
C THR A 371 11.77 -39.92 -15.03
N ASN A 372 12.27 -40.17 -16.24
CA ASN A 372 13.08 -39.20 -16.97
C ASN A 372 12.27 -37.93 -17.27
N MET A 373 12.91 -36.77 -17.12
CA MET A 373 12.35 -35.47 -17.45
C MET A 373 12.42 -35.23 -18.96
N ILE A 374 11.31 -34.79 -19.57
CA ILE A 374 11.18 -34.71 -21.03
C ILE A 374 10.34 -33.48 -21.43
N ALA A 375 10.86 -32.64 -22.32
CA ALA A 375 10.13 -31.52 -22.90
C ALA A 375 8.97 -32.00 -23.80
N ARG A 376 7.87 -31.25 -23.83
CA ARG A 376 6.73 -31.51 -24.72
C ARG A 376 6.49 -30.33 -25.66
N LEU A 377 5.25 -30.03 -26.02
CA LEU A 377 4.92 -29.01 -27.02
C LEU A 377 4.78 -27.59 -26.41
N GLY A 378 4.75 -27.46 -25.08
CA GLY A 378 4.57 -26.18 -24.40
C GLY A 378 5.68 -25.83 -23.41
N LEU A 379 5.74 -24.54 -23.11
CA LEU A 379 6.47 -23.88 -22.03
C LEU A 379 5.43 -23.12 -21.17
N PRO A 380 5.77 -22.69 -19.94
CA PRO A 380 4.81 -21.97 -19.12
C PRO A 380 4.45 -20.63 -19.75
N ALA A 381 3.16 -20.33 -19.90
CA ALA A 381 2.70 -19.07 -20.45
C ALA A 381 2.70 -17.97 -19.38
N PHE A 382 3.62 -17.03 -19.53
CA PHE A 382 3.71 -15.86 -18.66
C PHE A 382 3.12 -14.61 -19.34
N PRO A 383 2.49 -13.70 -18.57
CA PRO A 383 2.37 -12.30 -18.95
C PRO A 383 3.76 -11.69 -19.16
N SER A 384 4.00 -11.10 -20.33
CA SER A 384 5.34 -10.66 -20.75
C SER A 384 5.95 -9.58 -19.85
N PHE A 385 5.12 -8.82 -19.12
CA PHE A 385 5.58 -7.82 -18.15
C PHE A 385 6.30 -8.42 -16.93
N PHE A 386 6.10 -9.71 -16.60
CA PHE A 386 6.91 -10.42 -15.58
C PHE A 386 8.35 -10.72 -16.04
N ILE A 387 8.67 -10.46 -17.32
CA ILE A 387 9.91 -10.87 -17.98
C ILE A 387 10.55 -9.66 -18.68
N THR A 388 10.33 -8.48 -18.13
CA THR A 388 10.94 -7.23 -18.61
C THR A 388 12.33 -7.05 -18.02
N GLN A 389 13.23 -6.45 -18.81
CA GLN A 389 14.52 -5.93 -18.32
C GLN A 389 14.26 -4.87 -17.23
N PRO A 390 15.15 -4.70 -16.24
CA PRO A 390 15.05 -3.61 -15.29
C PRO A 390 15.16 -2.25 -15.99
N VAL A 391 14.49 -1.23 -15.43
CA VAL A 391 14.63 0.15 -15.89
C VAL A 391 16.05 0.64 -15.56
N THR A 392 16.66 1.39 -16.47
CA THR A 392 18.00 1.98 -16.32
C THR A 392 17.94 3.49 -16.54
N ILE A 393 18.97 4.20 -16.11
CA ILE A 393 19.15 5.62 -16.45
C ILE A 393 19.82 5.69 -17.83
N VAL A 394 19.52 6.76 -18.57
CA VAL A 394 20.15 7.09 -19.86
C VAL A 394 20.50 8.58 -19.84
N ALA A 395 21.75 8.91 -20.16
CA ALA A 395 22.23 10.28 -20.22
C ALA A 395 22.68 10.66 -21.64
N SER A 396 22.56 11.94 -22.00
CA SER A 396 23.00 12.48 -23.30
C SER A 396 23.49 13.92 -23.18
N ASN A 397 24.24 14.40 -24.17
CA ASN A 397 24.95 15.70 -24.17
C ASN A 397 25.93 15.84 -22.99
N LEU A 398 26.96 14.99 -22.98
CA LEU A 398 27.94 14.89 -21.89
C LEU A 398 29.19 15.77 -22.09
N CYS A 399 29.21 16.67 -23.09
CA CYS A 399 30.32 17.60 -23.28
C CYS A 399 30.23 18.76 -22.27
N PHE A 400 31.38 19.21 -21.77
CA PHE A 400 31.46 20.30 -20.80
C PHE A 400 30.88 21.61 -21.39
N GLN A 401 30.01 22.27 -20.62
CA GLN A 401 29.16 23.42 -20.97
C GLN A 401 27.89 23.12 -21.79
N ASP A 402 27.68 21.92 -22.33
CA ASP A 402 26.39 21.54 -22.89
C ASP A 402 25.33 21.34 -21.78
N GLN A 403 24.06 21.27 -22.18
CA GLN A 403 22.97 20.87 -21.29
C GLN A 403 22.76 19.36 -21.39
N THR A 404 23.29 18.64 -20.40
CA THR A 404 23.10 17.21 -20.23
C THR A 404 21.63 16.89 -19.96
N VAL A 405 21.07 15.93 -20.67
CA VAL A 405 19.70 15.42 -20.45
C VAL A 405 19.81 14.04 -19.82
N LEU A 406 19.07 13.82 -18.72
CA LEU A 406 18.84 12.49 -18.16
C LEU A 406 17.42 12.03 -18.50
N GLN A 407 17.21 10.72 -18.61
CA GLN A 407 15.90 10.07 -18.76
C GLN A 407 16.00 8.62 -18.27
N LEU A 408 14.87 7.93 -18.12
CA LEU A 408 14.87 6.48 -17.91
C LEU A 408 14.79 5.75 -19.27
N SER A 409 15.33 4.53 -19.35
CA SER A 409 15.22 3.69 -20.55
C SER A 409 13.80 3.16 -20.81
N ASP A 410 12.96 3.13 -19.78
CA ASP A 410 11.51 3.03 -19.90
C ASP A 410 10.84 3.97 -18.88
N THR A 411 9.86 4.75 -19.33
CA THR A 411 9.03 5.64 -18.50
C THR A 411 7.55 5.22 -18.51
N ASN A 412 7.21 4.06 -19.07
CA ASN A 412 5.84 3.55 -19.05
C ASN A 412 5.38 3.28 -17.61
N ASP A 413 4.13 3.65 -17.31
CA ASP A 413 3.46 3.43 -16.02
C ASP A 413 4.15 4.08 -14.79
N VAL A 414 5.11 4.97 -14.99
CA VAL A 414 5.77 5.79 -13.95
C VAL A 414 4.90 7.02 -13.63
N ASP A 415 4.64 7.29 -12.35
CA ASP A 415 3.85 8.45 -11.88
C ASP A 415 4.75 9.66 -11.57
N LEU A 416 5.84 9.39 -10.87
CA LEU A 416 6.83 10.38 -10.43
C LEU A 416 8.23 9.76 -10.51
N ILE A 417 9.23 10.59 -10.82
CA ILE A 417 10.64 10.23 -10.69
C ILE A 417 11.29 11.26 -9.79
N GLU A 418 12.02 10.83 -8.76
CA GLU A 418 12.83 11.71 -7.91
C GLU A 418 14.31 11.49 -8.20
N TRP A 419 14.87 12.38 -9.03
CA TRP A 419 16.28 12.39 -9.37
C TRP A 419 17.11 13.06 -8.28
N THR A 420 18.21 12.43 -7.87
CA THR A 420 19.25 13.02 -7.02
C THR A 420 20.60 12.86 -7.70
N ILE A 421 21.31 13.97 -7.92
CA ILE A 421 22.62 14.01 -8.55
C ILE A 421 23.63 14.55 -7.55
N VAL A 422 24.69 13.77 -7.29
CA VAL A 422 25.77 14.11 -6.35
C VAL A 422 27.13 14.08 -7.05
N ASP A 423 28.10 14.84 -6.51
CA ASP A 423 29.50 14.70 -6.89
C ASP A 423 30.10 13.41 -6.31
N MET A 424 31.31 13.04 -6.75
CA MET A 424 31.98 11.82 -6.26
C MET A 424 32.49 11.90 -4.81
N ASN A 425 32.15 12.95 -4.06
CA ASN A 425 32.31 13.05 -2.60
C ASN A 425 30.95 12.99 -1.87
N PHE A 426 29.86 12.66 -2.57
CA PHE A 426 28.47 12.69 -2.12
C PHE A 426 27.95 14.09 -1.71
N ASN A 427 28.54 15.17 -2.24
CA ASN A 427 27.93 16.49 -2.12
C ASN A 427 26.81 16.63 -3.15
N LEU A 428 25.65 17.15 -2.72
CA LEU A 428 24.52 17.38 -3.61
C LEU A 428 24.84 18.43 -4.69
N VAL A 429 24.66 18.04 -5.96
CA VAL A 429 24.74 18.94 -7.12
C VAL A 429 23.36 19.51 -7.42
N THR A 430 22.36 18.65 -7.60
CA THR A 430 20.95 19.04 -7.78
C THR A 430 20.01 17.86 -7.53
N GLN A 431 18.73 18.16 -7.35
CA GLN A 431 17.62 17.20 -7.42
C GLN A 431 16.62 17.67 -8.48
N SER A 432 15.76 16.76 -8.97
CA SER A 432 14.69 17.10 -9.91
C SER A 432 13.55 16.08 -9.88
N THR A 433 12.33 16.54 -10.19
CA THR A 433 11.18 15.66 -10.44
C THR A 433 10.66 15.71 -11.88
N SER A 434 11.42 16.33 -12.79
CA SER A 434 11.18 16.23 -14.24
C SER A 434 11.42 14.80 -14.72
N PHE A 435 10.62 14.31 -15.66
CA PHE A 435 10.90 13.04 -16.34
C PHE A 435 12.19 13.09 -17.16
N GLU A 436 12.48 14.27 -17.73
CA GLU A 436 13.72 14.58 -18.45
C GLU A 436 14.37 15.82 -17.81
N PRO A 437 15.21 15.70 -16.78
CA PRO A 437 15.94 16.84 -16.24
C PRO A 437 17.09 17.26 -17.16
N THR A 438 17.21 18.57 -17.39
CA THR A 438 18.33 19.19 -18.09
C THR A 438 19.26 19.88 -17.09
N ILE A 439 20.54 19.50 -17.10
CA ILE A 439 21.56 19.93 -16.13
C ILE A 439 22.76 20.51 -16.89
N GLN A 440 23.27 21.66 -16.46
CA GLN A 440 24.53 22.22 -16.95
C GLN A 440 25.56 22.17 -15.81
N PHE A 441 26.54 21.28 -15.93
CA PHE A 441 27.53 21.04 -14.88
C PHE A 441 28.57 22.17 -14.81
N SER A 442 28.95 22.57 -13.59
CA SER A 442 29.93 23.66 -13.37
C SER A 442 31.36 23.28 -13.72
N ASP A 443 31.66 21.98 -13.64
CA ASP A 443 32.99 21.40 -13.80
C ASP A 443 32.89 20.09 -14.60
N SER A 444 33.99 19.69 -15.25
CA SER A 444 34.11 18.38 -15.90
C SER A 444 34.54 17.32 -14.89
N GLY A 445 33.95 16.13 -14.95
CA GLY A 445 34.20 15.07 -13.98
C GLY A 445 33.10 14.01 -14.01
N GLN A 446 33.05 13.17 -12.99
CA GLN A 446 31.97 12.20 -12.81
C GLN A 446 30.96 12.67 -11.77
N TYR A 447 29.73 12.17 -11.95
CA TYR A 447 28.60 12.42 -11.09
C TYR A 447 27.82 11.13 -10.92
N LEU A 448 27.40 10.84 -9.69
CA LEU A 448 26.47 9.75 -9.41
C LEU A 448 25.05 10.30 -9.54
N VAL A 449 24.24 9.62 -10.36
CA VAL A 449 22.82 9.90 -10.57
C VAL A 449 22.03 8.76 -9.95
N SER A 450 21.11 9.08 -9.05
CA SER A 450 20.05 8.16 -8.64
C SER A 450 18.68 8.70 -9.04
N ALA A 451 17.75 7.78 -9.25
CA ALA A 451 16.34 8.07 -9.46
C ALA A 451 15.50 7.10 -8.62
N ILE A 452 14.62 7.64 -7.78
CA ILE A 452 13.51 6.85 -7.20
C ILE A 452 12.36 6.93 -8.20
N VAL A 453 11.93 5.78 -8.71
CA VAL A 453 10.90 5.65 -9.73
C VAL A 453 9.62 5.18 -9.05
N HIS A 454 8.67 6.10 -8.89
CA HIS A 454 7.39 5.82 -8.24
C HIS A 454 6.38 5.28 -9.25
N TYR A 455 5.72 4.19 -8.88
CA TYR A 455 4.70 3.55 -9.68
C TYR A 455 3.34 3.63 -8.98
N PRO A 456 2.21 3.89 -9.68
CA PRO A 456 0.91 4.15 -9.05
C PRO A 456 0.38 3.06 -8.10
N CYS A 457 0.86 1.81 -8.23
CA CYS A 457 0.37 0.62 -7.51
C CYS A 457 1.44 -0.45 -7.24
N PHE A 458 2.73 -0.11 -7.25
CA PHE A 458 3.84 -1.06 -7.01
C PHE A 458 4.81 -0.47 -5.99
N ILE A 459 5.79 -1.26 -5.54
CA ILE A 459 6.92 -0.70 -4.79
C ILE A 459 7.68 0.25 -5.72
N ASP A 460 8.09 1.39 -5.18
CA ASP A 460 9.02 2.30 -5.83
C ASP A 460 10.34 1.58 -6.12
N SER A 461 10.93 1.86 -7.28
CA SER A 461 12.22 1.27 -7.67
C SER A 461 13.30 2.35 -7.61
N SER A 462 14.34 2.13 -6.81
CA SER A 462 15.57 2.91 -6.97
C SER A 462 16.38 2.37 -8.16
N VAL A 463 16.90 3.28 -8.97
CA VAL A 463 17.89 3.01 -10.02
C VAL A 463 19.01 4.02 -9.90
N PHE A 464 20.24 3.63 -10.23
CA PHE A 464 21.43 4.47 -10.11
C PHE A 464 22.41 4.19 -11.25
N ASP A 465 23.16 5.23 -11.62
CA ASP A 465 24.11 5.22 -12.72
C ASP A 465 25.18 6.31 -12.52
N THR A 466 26.33 6.18 -13.17
CA THR A 466 27.45 7.14 -13.08
C THR A 466 27.73 7.77 -14.43
N ILE A 467 27.50 9.07 -14.55
CA ILE A 467 27.72 9.83 -15.79
C ILE A 467 29.05 10.59 -15.74
N ARG A 468 29.67 10.81 -16.90
CA ARG A 468 30.94 11.52 -17.03
C ARG A 468 30.83 12.71 -17.98
N ILE A 469 31.14 13.91 -17.48
CA ILE A 469 31.17 15.16 -18.25
C ILE A 469 32.58 15.43 -18.78
N THR A 470 32.71 15.49 -20.11
CA THR A 470 33.97 15.48 -20.85
C THR A 470 34.40 16.88 -21.29
N TYR A 471 35.63 17.29 -20.94
CA TYR A 471 36.20 18.59 -21.32
C TYR A 471 37.05 18.48 -22.60
N ILE A 472 36.76 19.30 -23.61
CA ILE A 472 37.52 19.40 -24.86
C ILE A 472 38.33 20.71 -24.94
N ASN A 473 39.55 20.64 -25.48
CA ASN A 473 40.39 21.82 -25.72
C ASN A 473 40.02 22.52 -27.05
N PRO A 474 40.25 23.84 -27.20
CA PRO A 474 40.05 24.54 -28.47
C PRO A 474 41.28 24.45 -29.40
N VAL A 475 41.07 24.07 -30.66
CA VAL A 475 42.08 23.94 -31.73
C VAL A 475 42.63 25.31 -32.20
N LYS A 476 43.93 25.39 -32.56
CA LYS A 476 44.58 26.61 -33.09
C LYS A 476 45.70 26.31 -34.10
N LEU A 477 45.52 26.70 -35.37
CA LEU A 477 46.43 26.34 -36.48
C LEU A 477 47.56 27.35 -36.79
N GLY A 478 47.49 28.58 -36.28
CA GLY A 478 48.57 29.57 -36.45
C GLY A 478 48.29 30.65 -37.51
N ALA A 479 49.31 31.03 -38.29
CA ALA A 479 49.27 32.15 -39.22
C ALA A 479 49.86 31.81 -40.61
N ASP A 480 49.37 32.51 -41.64
CA ASP A 480 49.63 32.24 -43.06
C ASP A 480 51.13 32.24 -43.43
N THR A 481 51.55 31.28 -44.28
CA THR A 481 52.98 30.94 -44.48
C THR A 481 53.38 30.75 -45.96
N LEU A 482 54.66 30.96 -46.30
CA LEU A 482 55.22 30.94 -47.66
C LEU A 482 56.50 30.07 -47.74
N LEU A 483 56.60 29.18 -48.74
CA LEU A 483 57.60 28.09 -48.85
C LEU A 483 58.37 28.07 -50.18
N CYS A 484 59.35 27.17 -50.35
CA CYS A 484 59.88 26.85 -51.68
C CYS A 484 59.07 25.75 -52.41
N THR A 485 59.18 25.65 -53.74
CA THR A 485 58.48 24.61 -54.53
C THR A 485 59.25 23.31 -54.42
N GLY A 486 58.64 22.34 -53.73
CA GLY A 486 59.29 21.10 -53.30
C GLY A 486 59.42 21.01 -51.78
N ASP A 487 59.37 22.15 -51.08
CA ASP A 487 59.22 22.18 -49.62
C ASP A 487 57.77 21.89 -49.25
N SER A 488 57.56 21.32 -48.06
CA SER A 488 56.27 21.17 -47.42
C SER A 488 56.28 21.82 -46.03
N LEU A 489 55.09 22.21 -45.56
CA LEU A 489 54.88 22.59 -44.17
C LEU A 489 54.01 21.53 -43.50
N ILE A 490 54.39 21.12 -42.30
CA ILE A 490 53.52 20.36 -41.40
C ILE A 490 52.71 21.38 -40.61
N ILE A 491 51.38 21.32 -40.72
CA ILE A 491 50.46 22.07 -39.86
C ILE A 491 49.86 21.10 -38.83
N ASP A 492 49.77 21.55 -37.58
CA ASP A 492 49.46 20.73 -36.40
C ASP A 492 48.23 21.29 -35.69
N ALA A 493 47.21 20.46 -35.48
CA ALA A 493 46.00 20.83 -34.73
C ALA A 493 46.22 20.87 -33.21
N GLY A 494 47.36 20.34 -32.74
CA GLY A 494 47.67 20.09 -31.34
C GLY A 494 47.18 18.70 -30.87
N PRO A 495 47.91 18.04 -29.97
CA PRO A 495 47.55 16.71 -29.47
C PRO A 495 46.39 16.77 -28.47
N GLY A 496 45.68 15.65 -28.31
CA GLY A 496 44.67 15.46 -27.26
C GLY A 496 43.23 15.27 -27.75
N TYR A 497 43.04 14.82 -28.99
CA TYR A 497 41.76 14.44 -29.59
C TYR A 497 41.90 13.06 -30.23
N ASP A 498 40.82 12.28 -30.23
CA ASP A 498 40.78 10.88 -30.66
C ASP A 498 40.73 10.72 -32.19
N ASN A 499 40.14 11.71 -32.88
CA ASN A 499 40.12 11.74 -34.34
C ASN A 499 40.23 13.19 -34.86
N TYR A 500 40.79 13.34 -36.05
CA TYR A 500 40.89 14.60 -36.78
C TYR A 500 40.25 14.40 -38.15
N ILE A 501 39.67 15.45 -38.72
CA ILE A 501 39.10 15.41 -40.08
C ILE A 501 39.54 16.69 -40.78
N TRP A 502 40.58 16.59 -41.60
CA TRP A 502 41.11 17.70 -42.38
C TRP A 502 40.37 17.85 -43.71
N SER A 503 40.30 19.06 -44.23
CA SER A 503 39.80 19.34 -45.59
C SER A 503 40.63 18.69 -46.71
N THR A 504 41.82 18.17 -46.41
CA THR A 504 42.64 17.35 -47.30
C THR A 504 42.13 15.91 -47.44
N GLY A 505 41.33 15.44 -46.48
CA GLY A 505 40.94 14.04 -46.30
C GLY A 505 41.81 13.28 -45.29
N ASP A 506 42.86 13.90 -44.74
CA ASP A 506 43.69 13.28 -43.69
C ASP A 506 42.95 13.23 -42.35
N THR A 507 43.29 12.23 -41.51
CA THR A 507 42.69 12.04 -40.18
C THR A 507 43.67 12.12 -39.01
N THR A 508 44.93 12.49 -39.28
CA THR A 508 46.01 12.57 -38.30
C THR A 508 46.08 13.94 -37.60
N GLN A 509 46.68 14.02 -36.40
CA GLN A 509 46.86 15.27 -35.64
C GLN A 509 47.52 16.39 -36.46
N THR A 510 48.40 16.02 -37.39
CA THR A 510 49.05 16.93 -38.33
C THR A 510 48.69 16.57 -39.76
N THR A 511 48.68 17.54 -40.67
CA THR A 511 48.67 17.29 -42.13
C THR A 511 49.84 18.01 -42.81
N VAL A 512 50.28 17.48 -43.95
CA VAL A 512 51.38 17.99 -44.76
C VAL A 512 50.82 18.80 -45.92
N VAL A 513 51.01 20.12 -45.88
CA VAL A 513 50.54 21.05 -46.91
C VAL A 513 51.72 21.51 -47.79
N ASN A 514 51.57 21.33 -49.10
CA ASN A 514 52.62 21.53 -50.11
C ASN A 514 52.15 22.34 -51.34
N SER A 515 50.91 22.82 -51.30
CA SER A 515 50.23 23.54 -52.38
C SER A 515 49.50 24.75 -51.81
N SER A 516 49.12 25.69 -52.69
CA SER A 516 48.46 26.92 -52.26
C SER A 516 46.96 26.72 -52.07
N GLY A 517 46.48 26.90 -50.84
CA GLY A 517 45.08 26.68 -50.46
C GLY A 517 44.79 27.11 -49.03
N GLN A 518 43.50 27.19 -48.69
CA GLN A 518 43.03 27.33 -47.31
C GLN A 518 42.64 25.93 -46.78
N TYR A 519 43.10 25.61 -45.57
CA TYR A 519 42.92 24.31 -44.92
C TYR A 519 42.15 24.47 -43.61
N ILE A 520 41.24 23.54 -43.31
CA ILE A 520 40.45 23.44 -42.07
C ILE A 520 40.60 22.05 -41.46
N VAL A 521 40.53 21.96 -40.13
CA VAL A 521 40.40 20.69 -39.38
C VAL A 521 39.15 20.71 -38.52
N GLN A 522 38.50 19.56 -38.35
CA GLN A 522 37.59 19.27 -37.25
C GLN A 522 38.26 18.23 -36.33
N ALA A 523 38.38 18.51 -35.04
CA ALA A 523 38.95 17.59 -34.07
C ALA A 523 37.84 17.05 -33.17
N LEU A 524 37.83 15.74 -32.93
CA LEU A 524 36.80 15.02 -32.19
C LEU A 524 37.39 14.34 -30.97
N MET A 525 36.70 14.43 -29.83
CA MET A 525 36.98 13.64 -28.64
C MET A 525 35.78 12.73 -28.35
N GLN A 526 36.03 11.44 -28.13
CA GLN A 526 35.01 10.42 -27.93
C GLN A 526 35.18 9.74 -26.57
N SER A 527 34.16 9.83 -25.72
CA SER A 527 34.00 9.00 -24.54
C SER A 527 33.04 7.85 -24.85
N ASP A 528 32.91 6.88 -23.93
CA ASP A 528 32.06 5.70 -24.08
C ASP A 528 30.62 6.07 -24.53
N ASP A 529 30.05 7.15 -23.97
CA ASP A 529 28.69 7.62 -24.27
C ASP A 529 28.56 8.95 -25.05
N SER A 530 29.66 9.57 -25.55
CA SER A 530 29.55 10.90 -26.20
C SER A 530 30.67 11.28 -27.17
N VAL A 531 30.40 12.23 -28.07
CA VAL A 531 31.37 12.79 -29.05
C VAL A 531 31.31 14.32 -29.05
N CYS A 532 32.42 14.98 -28.74
CA CYS A 532 32.58 16.44 -28.71
C CYS A 532 33.47 16.92 -29.89
N VAL A 533 33.19 18.09 -30.51
CA VAL A 533 33.84 18.52 -31.77
C VAL A 533 34.25 20.00 -31.78
N GLU A 534 35.45 20.32 -32.27
CA GLU A 534 36.04 21.67 -32.41
C GLU A 534 36.72 21.92 -33.78
N SER A 535 36.98 23.18 -34.21
CA SER A 535 37.59 23.47 -35.55
C SER A 535 38.30 24.83 -35.74
N ASP A 536 39.30 24.91 -36.65
CA ASP A 536 40.06 26.15 -37.01
C ASP A 536 40.69 26.08 -38.45
N THR A 537 41.23 27.20 -39.02
CA THR A 537 41.69 27.33 -40.44
C THR A 537 43.03 28.09 -40.70
N ILE A 538 43.75 27.80 -41.80
CA ILE A 538 45.05 28.45 -42.20
C ILE A 538 45.30 28.50 -43.75
N LEU A 539 46.15 29.42 -44.27
CA LEU A 539 46.45 29.65 -45.72
C LEU A 539 47.97 29.58 -46.11
N ILE A 540 48.32 29.01 -47.30
CA ILE A 540 49.72 28.67 -47.74
C ILE A 540 50.09 29.09 -49.21
N ILE A 541 51.38 29.38 -49.54
CA ILE A 541 51.93 29.85 -50.87
C ILE A 541 53.41 29.33 -51.18
N THR A 542 53.89 29.06 -52.43
CA THR A 542 55.25 28.38 -52.71
C THR A 542 56.15 28.85 -53.93
N SER A 543 57.51 28.61 -54.00
CA SER A 543 58.51 29.05 -55.08
C SER A 543 59.95 28.34 -55.23
N PRO A 544 60.67 28.15 -56.40
CA PRO A 544 61.61 26.97 -56.67
C PRO A 544 63.23 27.03 -56.61
N ILE A 545 64.02 25.89 -56.74
CA ILE A 545 65.55 25.73 -56.57
C ILE A 545 66.35 24.65 -57.44
N PRO A 546 67.49 24.94 -58.13
CA PRO A 546 68.26 24.02 -59.05
C PRO A 546 69.42 23.10 -58.51
N ILE A 547 69.85 22.08 -59.30
CA ILE A 547 70.94 21.08 -59.02
C ILE A 547 71.74 20.72 -60.31
N SER A 548 73.01 20.25 -60.22
CA SER A 548 73.80 19.66 -61.34
C SER A 548 74.10 18.17 -61.21
N ASP A 549 74.13 17.41 -62.30
CA ASP A 549 74.70 16.04 -62.28
C ASP A 549 74.89 15.49 -63.71
N PHE A 550 75.83 14.56 -63.89
CA PHE A 550 75.88 13.67 -65.05
C PHE A 550 76.20 12.24 -64.69
N THR A 551 75.80 11.35 -65.58
CA THR A 551 76.14 9.93 -65.49
C THR A 551 76.90 9.45 -66.72
N ALA A 552 77.70 8.40 -66.51
CA ALA A 552 78.44 7.66 -67.51
C ALA A 552 78.33 6.17 -67.16
N THR A 553 77.99 5.30 -68.11
CA THR A 553 77.70 3.90 -67.79
C THR A 553 78.94 3.03 -67.74
N THR A 554 79.16 2.30 -66.63
CA THR A 554 79.97 1.07 -66.65
C THR A 554 79.44 0.21 -67.77
N ALA A 555 80.34 -0.17 -68.65
CA ALA A 555 79.97 -0.84 -69.86
C ALA A 555 80.18 -2.35 -69.71
N CYS A 556 79.41 -3.07 -70.49
CA CYS A 556 79.64 -4.46 -70.82
C CYS A 556 79.35 -4.61 -72.31
N PHE A 557 79.82 -5.70 -72.91
CA PHE A 557 79.74 -5.88 -74.36
C PHE A 557 78.29 -5.70 -74.85
N GLY A 558 78.08 -4.69 -75.70
CA GLY A 558 76.82 -4.45 -76.41
C GLY A 558 76.04 -3.17 -76.06
N THR A 559 76.56 -2.27 -75.21
CA THR A 559 75.83 -1.04 -74.81
C THR A 559 76.54 0.28 -75.17
N ALA A 560 75.75 1.34 -75.34
CA ALA A 560 76.24 2.71 -75.55
C ALA A 560 76.42 3.44 -74.22
N THR A 561 77.48 4.23 -74.09
CA THR A 561 77.73 5.09 -72.93
C THR A 561 77.22 6.49 -73.23
N ALA A 562 75.93 6.69 -72.96
CA ALA A 562 75.34 8.02 -72.92
C ALA A 562 75.94 8.83 -71.77
N PHE A 563 76.05 10.14 -71.99
CA PHE A 563 76.58 11.10 -71.03
C PHE A 563 75.54 12.20 -70.84
N THR A 564 74.68 12.01 -69.85
CA THR A 564 73.44 12.79 -69.73
C THR A 564 73.58 13.82 -68.62
N ASP A 565 73.50 15.11 -68.95
CA ASP A 565 73.28 16.20 -67.99
C ASP A 565 71.83 16.15 -67.54
N ILE A 566 71.68 15.87 -66.26
CA ILE A 566 70.39 15.84 -65.59
C ILE A 566 70.30 16.99 -64.58
N SER A 567 70.97 18.10 -64.90
CA SER A 567 71.02 19.31 -64.09
C SER A 567 69.65 19.99 -64.07
N ASN A 568 68.87 19.67 -63.04
CA ASN A 568 67.49 20.12 -62.91
C ASN A 568 67.43 21.60 -62.49
N PRO A 569 66.82 22.51 -63.29
CA PRO A 569 66.60 23.91 -62.90
C PRO A 569 65.49 24.09 -61.87
N ASN A 570 64.65 23.05 -61.72
CA ASN A 570 63.60 22.88 -60.73
C ASN A 570 62.76 24.16 -60.58
N GLY A 571 62.04 24.56 -61.63
CA GLY A 571 61.13 25.72 -61.64
C GLY A 571 61.79 27.11 -61.67
N GLY A 572 63.08 27.23 -61.36
CA GLY A 572 63.88 28.42 -61.62
C GLY A 572 64.43 28.47 -63.05
N THR A 573 65.56 29.16 -63.25
CA THR A 573 66.28 29.16 -64.54
C THR A 573 67.77 28.92 -64.31
N ILE A 574 68.29 27.77 -64.79
CA ILE A 574 69.74 27.52 -64.91
C ILE A 574 70.28 28.26 -66.13
N THR A 575 71.52 28.75 -66.04
CA THR A 575 72.12 29.59 -67.10
C THR A 575 73.54 29.18 -67.56
N ASN A 576 74.10 28.01 -67.17
CA ASN A 576 75.45 27.57 -67.62
C ASN A 576 75.69 26.03 -67.51
N TRP A 577 76.48 25.44 -68.44
CA TRP A 577 76.83 24.00 -68.54
C TRP A 577 78.19 23.74 -69.25
N GLU A 578 79.05 22.84 -68.75
CA GLU A 578 80.45 22.63 -69.24
C GLU A 578 80.93 21.15 -69.07
N TRP A 579 81.38 20.42 -70.13
CA TRP A 579 81.80 18.98 -70.15
C TRP A 579 83.16 18.65 -70.80
N ASP A 580 83.80 17.51 -70.43
CA ASP A 580 85.08 16.95 -70.97
C ASP A 580 85.04 15.39 -70.99
N PHE A 581 85.50 14.71 -72.06
CA PHE A 581 85.25 13.27 -72.37
C PHE A 581 86.45 12.31 -72.47
N ASP A 582 87.68 12.81 -72.54
CA ASP A 582 88.87 12.02 -72.19
C ASP A 582 89.64 12.61 -71.00
N ASN A 583 89.05 13.62 -70.36
CA ASN A 583 89.47 14.30 -69.13
C ASN A 583 90.86 14.94 -69.28
N ASP A 584 91.10 15.62 -70.41
CA ASP A 584 92.36 16.31 -70.73
C ASP A 584 92.48 17.70 -70.07
N GLY A 585 91.37 18.23 -69.53
CA GLY A 585 91.30 19.55 -68.90
C GLY A 585 90.74 20.65 -69.81
N GLN A 586 90.22 20.30 -71.00
CA GLN A 586 89.46 21.19 -71.86
C GLN A 586 88.03 20.72 -72.06
N THR A 587 87.12 21.70 -72.15
CA THR A 587 85.70 21.45 -72.37
C THR A 587 85.43 20.93 -73.79
N ASP A 588 85.34 19.61 -73.98
CA ASP A 588 84.91 18.95 -75.23
C ASP A 588 83.54 19.45 -75.71
N THR A 589 82.64 19.78 -74.78
CA THR A 589 81.33 20.32 -75.15
C THR A 589 80.68 21.13 -74.04
N THR A 590 79.97 22.20 -74.42
CA THR A 590 78.99 22.89 -73.54
C THR A 590 77.55 22.51 -73.92
N ILE A 591 77.38 21.49 -74.78
CA ILE A 591 76.07 20.92 -75.09
C ILE A 591 75.61 20.15 -73.87
N GLN A 592 74.40 20.44 -73.41
CA GLN A 592 73.81 19.84 -72.23
C GLN A 592 73.90 18.30 -72.25
N ASN A 593 73.41 17.60 -73.27
CA ASN A 593 73.25 16.12 -73.23
C ASN A 593 73.94 15.34 -74.39
N PRO A 594 75.23 14.96 -74.26
CA PRO A 594 75.99 14.18 -75.25
C PRO A 594 75.98 12.62 -75.11
N VAL A 595 76.51 11.86 -76.09
CA VAL A 595 76.47 10.36 -76.12
C VAL A 595 77.70 9.75 -76.82
N TYR A 596 78.20 8.60 -76.34
CA TYR A 596 79.38 7.91 -76.88
C TYR A 596 79.30 6.36 -76.79
N THR A 597 79.44 5.63 -77.90
CA THR A 597 79.38 4.14 -77.88
C THR A 597 80.76 3.49 -77.95
N PHE A 598 81.11 2.67 -76.97
CA PHE A 598 82.32 1.85 -77.02
C PHE A 598 82.07 0.55 -77.82
N PRO A 599 82.91 0.21 -78.81
CA PRO A 599 82.62 -0.88 -79.76
C PRO A 599 82.88 -2.30 -79.22
N SER A 600 83.47 -2.44 -78.03
CA SER A 600 83.85 -3.73 -77.40
C SER A 600 84.22 -3.53 -75.91
N ALA A 601 84.58 -4.62 -75.21
CA ALA A 601 85.30 -4.59 -73.93
C ALA A 601 86.55 -3.62 -73.94
N GLY A 602 86.83 -2.80 -72.89
CA GLY A 602 87.84 -1.68 -72.82
C GLY A 602 87.54 -0.46 -71.87
N SER A 603 88.42 0.54 -71.58
CA SER A 603 88.26 1.59 -70.49
C SER A 603 88.63 3.08 -70.83
N PHE A 604 87.95 4.12 -70.24
CA PHE A 604 87.91 5.59 -70.66
C PHE A 604 87.35 6.64 -69.58
N PRO A 605 87.73 7.96 -69.44
CA PRO A 605 87.28 8.93 -68.36
C PRO A 605 86.66 10.38 -68.69
N VAL A 606 85.79 11.05 -67.85
CA VAL A 606 84.84 12.22 -68.16
C VAL A 606 84.41 13.27 -67.02
N ASN A 607 83.85 14.51 -67.28
CA ASN A 607 83.46 15.66 -66.34
C ASN A 607 82.17 16.57 -66.64
N LEU A 608 81.53 17.33 -65.67
CA LEU A 608 80.39 18.36 -65.81
C LEU A 608 80.19 19.49 -64.67
N LYS A 609 79.49 20.66 -64.92
CA LYS A 609 79.09 21.77 -63.94
C LYS A 609 77.84 22.71 -64.23
N VAL A 610 77.01 23.24 -63.24
CA VAL A 610 75.86 24.25 -63.44
C VAL A 610 75.46 25.30 -62.32
N SER A 611 74.56 26.30 -62.60
CA SER A 611 74.01 27.32 -61.62
C SER A 611 72.76 28.17 -62.05
N SER A 612 72.06 28.91 -61.13
CA SER A 612 70.88 29.79 -61.41
C SER A 612 70.99 31.31 -61.15
N ALA A 613 69.98 32.06 -61.66
CA ALA A 613 69.88 33.52 -61.60
C ALA A 613 69.81 34.11 -60.18
N GLY A 614 70.73 35.02 -59.86
CA GLY A 614 70.89 35.61 -58.53
C GLY A 614 71.88 34.87 -57.63
N GLY A 615 72.26 33.63 -57.99
CA GLY A 615 73.38 32.90 -57.38
C GLY A 615 73.14 32.29 -56.01
N PHE A 616 71.90 32.26 -55.51
CA PHE A 616 71.61 31.69 -54.18
C PHE A 616 71.57 30.14 -54.15
N CYS A 617 71.64 29.42 -55.29
CA CYS A 617 71.75 27.93 -55.39
C CYS A 617 72.53 27.45 -56.67
N SER A 618 73.46 26.46 -56.58
CA SER A 618 74.37 25.97 -57.69
C SER A 618 75.19 24.67 -57.37
N HIS A 619 75.82 23.95 -58.36
CA HIS A 619 76.47 22.59 -58.17
C HIS A 619 77.49 22.12 -59.31
N ASP A 620 78.40 21.10 -59.10
CA ASP A 620 79.34 20.47 -60.12
C ASP A 620 79.90 19.00 -59.86
N THR A 621 80.48 18.23 -60.85
CA THR A 621 80.76 16.72 -60.81
C THR A 621 81.85 16.10 -61.78
N THR A 622 82.43 14.87 -61.59
CA THR A 622 83.44 14.13 -62.50
C THR A 622 83.46 12.55 -62.38
N ILE A 623 83.69 11.71 -63.44
CA ILE A 623 83.49 10.20 -63.50
C ILE A 623 84.41 9.38 -64.49
N ILE A 624 84.69 8.06 -64.29
CA ILE A 624 85.44 7.12 -65.20
C ILE A 624 84.62 5.86 -65.65
N VAL A 625 84.94 5.22 -66.81
CA VAL A 625 84.19 4.13 -67.51
C VAL A 625 85.03 2.88 -67.95
N LEU A 626 84.47 1.66 -67.94
CA LEU A 626 85.11 0.35 -68.30
C LEU A 626 84.11 -0.68 -68.89
N VAL A 627 84.48 -1.51 -69.89
CA VAL A 627 83.61 -2.45 -70.66
C VAL A 627 84.01 -3.95 -70.51
N ASN A 628 83.13 -4.90 -70.08
CA ASN A 628 83.41 -6.37 -69.92
C ASN A 628 82.25 -7.37 -70.31
N ALA A 629 82.19 -8.65 -69.86
CA ALA A 629 81.18 -9.67 -70.27
C ALA A 629 80.48 -10.40 -69.09
N MET A 630 79.17 -10.20 -68.90
CA MET A 630 78.51 -10.41 -67.59
C MET A 630 78.02 -11.85 -67.28
N PRO A 631 78.07 -12.29 -66.01
CA PRO A 631 77.17 -13.30 -65.46
C PRO A 631 75.72 -12.80 -65.41
N ALA A 632 74.80 -13.66 -64.98
CA ALA A 632 73.40 -13.36 -64.70
C ALA A 632 73.06 -13.85 -63.29
N SER A 633 73.15 -12.93 -62.35
CA SER A 633 72.95 -13.08 -60.92
C SER A 633 71.46 -13.22 -60.57
N ASN A 634 71.11 -14.19 -59.71
CA ASN A 634 69.73 -14.36 -59.26
C ASN A 634 69.65 -15.22 -57.99
N PHE A 635 68.71 -14.92 -57.11
CA PHE A 635 68.49 -15.67 -55.87
C PHE A 635 67.04 -15.56 -55.35
N GLY A 636 66.61 -16.53 -54.53
CA GLY A 636 65.34 -16.51 -53.81
C GLY A 636 65.49 -16.02 -52.37
N LEU A 637 64.52 -15.24 -51.91
CA LEU A 637 64.29 -14.79 -50.54
C LEU A 637 62.78 -14.72 -50.27
N THR A 638 62.39 -14.58 -49.01
CA THR A 638 61.02 -14.26 -48.57
C THR A 638 61.10 -13.25 -47.44
N ASP A 639 60.14 -12.34 -47.38
CA ASP A 639 60.00 -11.36 -46.30
C ASP A 639 59.65 -12.03 -44.97
N VAL A 640 60.07 -11.45 -43.85
CA VAL A 640 59.98 -12.04 -42.51
C VAL A 640 59.79 -10.97 -41.42
N CYS A 641 59.52 -11.40 -40.19
CA CYS A 641 59.53 -10.54 -39.02
C CYS A 641 60.95 -10.25 -38.52
N THR A 642 61.10 -9.24 -37.66
CA THR A 642 62.36 -8.97 -36.96
C THR A 642 62.77 -10.19 -36.11
N ASP A 643 64.07 -10.48 -36.05
CA ASP A 643 64.70 -11.65 -35.43
C ASP A 643 64.36 -13.04 -36.02
N ASP A 644 63.45 -13.15 -37.00
CA ASP A 644 63.25 -14.39 -37.77
C ASP A 644 64.43 -14.69 -38.72
N ALA A 645 64.66 -15.98 -38.96
CA ALA A 645 65.75 -16.46 -39.80
C ALA A 645 65.36 -16.56 -41.28
N VAL A 646 65.93 -15.67 -42.11
CA VAL A 646 65.81 -15.70 -43.57
C VAL A 646 66.75 -16.75 -44.16
N ILE A 647 66.26 -17.52 -45.13
CA ILE A 647 67.04 -18.49 -45.90
C ILE A 647 67.22 -17.97 -47.33
N PHE A 648 68.47 -17.69 -47.73
CA PHE A 648 68.79 -17.23 -49.08
C PHE A 648 69.19 -18.40 -49.97
N SER A 649 68.67 -18.42 -51.21
CA SER A 649 68.90 -19.50 -52.17
C SER A 649 69.45 -18.98 -53.51
N ASP A 650 70.70 -19.30 -53.84
CA ASP A 650 71.33 -18.89 -55.10
C ASP A 650 70.78 -19.68 -56.30
N SER A 651 70.67 -18.98 -57.43
CA SER A 651 70.23 -19.50 -58.73
C SER A 651 70.99 -18.86 -59.92
N SER A 652 72.16 -18.26 -59.64
CA SER A 652 72.93 -17.47 -60.60
C SER A 652 73.55 -18.32 -61.72
N THR A 653 73.71 -17.72 -62.90
CA THR A 653 74.24 -18.38 -64.11
C THR A 653 75.30 -17.52 -64.81
N LEU A 654 76.09 -18.10 -65.71
CA LEU A 654 77.11 -17.39 -66.49
C LEU A 654 77.30 -18.06 -67.85
N SER A 655 77.34 -17.28 -68.94
CA SER A 655 77.38 -17.81 -70.31
C SER A 655 78.75 -18.34 -70.75
N SER A 656 79.84 -17.85 -70.17
CA SER A 656 81.19 -18.40 -70.35
C SER A 656 82.08 -18.06 -69.16
N GLY A 657 82.79 -19.06 -68.65
CA GLY A 657 83.52 -18.99 -67.37
C GLY A 657 82.75 -19.67 -66.24
N THR A 658 83.29 -19.62 -65.03
CA THR A 658 82.62 -20.09 -63.80
C THR A 658 82.37 -18.95 -62.82
N ILE A 659 81.25 -18.98 -62.09
CA ILE A 659 81.10 -18.16 -60.88
C ILE A 659 82.03 -18.74 -59.81
N VAL A 660 82.98 -17.94 -59.33
CA VAL A 660 84.04 -18.38 -58.41
C VAL A 660 83.90 -17.82 -56.98
N SER A 661 83.09 -16.78 -56.81
CA SER A 661 82.74 -16.24 -55.50
C SER A 661 81.32 -15.70 -55.47
N TYR A 662 80.63 -16.00 -54.38
CA TYR A 662 79.42 -15.33 -53.92
C TYR A 662 79.86 -14.35 -52.83
N ALA A 663 79.45 -13.10 -52.94
CA ALA A 663 79.56 -12.11 -51.87
C ALA A 663 78.16 -11.56 -51.61
N TRP A 664 77.63 -11.89 -50.44
CA TRP A 664 76.38 -11.38 -49.92
C TRP A 664 76.67 -10.18 -49.01
N ASP A 665 75.99 -9.08 -49.29
CA ASP A 665 75.78 -7.98 -48.36
C ASP A 665 74.29 -7.94 -48.04
N PHE A 666 73.93 -8.06 -46.76
CA PHE A 666 72.54 -8.04 -46.31
C PHE A 666 72.01 -6.61 -46.11
N GLY A 667 72.85 -5.59 -46.28
CA GLY A 667 72.41 -4.19 -46.38
C GLY A 667 72.14 -3.50 -45.04
N ASP A 668 72.40 -4.15 -43.91
CA ASP A 668 72.34 -3.54 -42.58
C ASP A 668 73.66 -2.85 -42.19
N ALA A 669 73.59 -1.80 -41.37
CA ALA A 669 74.71 -0.89 -41.14
C ALA A 669 75.87 -1.53 -40.32
N PRO A 670 77.12 -1.04 -40.44
CA PRO A 670 78.29 -1.76 -39.94
C PRO A 670 78.30 -2.13 -38.44
N PRO A 671 78.78 -3.32 -38.05
CA PRO A 671 79.44 -4.33 -38.89
C PRO A 671 78.43 -5.19 -39.66
N SER A 672 78.40 -5.03 -40.99
CA SER A 672 77.32 -5.52 -41.83
C SER A 672 77.23 -7.04 -41.87
N GLY A 673 76.00 -7.55 -41.91
CA GLY A 673 75.70 -8.93 -42.24
C GLY A 673 76.28 -9.27 -43.61
N THR A 674 77.34 -10.07 -43.62
CA THR A 674 77.98 -10.52 -44.87
C THR A 674 78.18 -12.03 -44.86
N SER A 675 78.15 -12.62 -46.06
CA SER A 675 78.43 -14.05 -46.22
C SER A 675 79.10 -14.36 -47.55
N THR A 676 79.94 -15.39 -47.55
CA THR A 676 80.52 -15.97 -48.77
C THR A 676 80.02 -17.39 -49.05
N GLN A 677 78.99 -17.83 -48.32
CA GLN A 677 78.32 -19.11 -48.59
C GLN A 677 77.39 -18.97 -49.79
N GLN A 678 77.17 -20.05 -50.55
CA GLN A 678 76.25 -20.01 -51.69
C GLN A 678 74.79 -19.83 -51.25
N ASN A 679 74.37 -20.46 -50.15
CA ASN A 679 73.01 -20.39 -49.61
C ASN A 679 73.06 -20.07 -48.09
N PRO A 680 73.25 -18.79 -47.70
CA PRO A 680 73.35 -18.40 -46.30
C PRO A 680 71.99 -18.31 -45.59
N THR A 681 72.02 -18.34 -44.26
CA THR A 681 70.90 -17.97 -43.38
C THR A 681 71.28 -16.74 -42.56
N TYR A 682 70.35 -15.80 -42.36
CA TYR A 682 70.62 -14.55 -41.65
C TYR A 682 69.37 -14.04 -40.89
N THR A 683 69.58 -13.29 -39.81
CA THR A 683 68.52 -12.74 -38.93
C THR A 683 68.74 -11.24 -38.77
N TYR A 684 67.71 -10.43 -39.02
CA TYR A 684 67.78 -8.97 -38.89
C TYR A 684 67.25 -8.52 -37.53
N SER A 685 68.07 -7.81 -36.76
CA SER A 685 67.72 -7.32 -35.40
C SER A 685 67.01 -5.96 -35.37
N THR A 686 66.76 -5.38 -36.55
CA THR A 686 66.02 -4.12 -36.71
C THR A 686 65.09 -4.23 -37.92
N PRO A 687 63.85 -3.71 -37.84
CA PRO A 687 62.93 -3.66 -38.97
C PRO A 687 63.38 -2.66 -40.04
N GLY A 688 62.95 -2.90 -41.28
CA GLY A 688 63.20 -2.01 -42.42
C GLY A 688 63.27 -2.76 -43.75
N THR A 689 63.26 -2.00 -44.85
CA THR A 689 63.57 -2.52 -46.18
C THR A 689 65.08 -2.57 -46.35
N PHE A 690 65.65 -3.77 -46.42
CA PHE A 690 67.07 -3.97 -46.69
C PHE A 690 67.29 -4.37 -48.15
N ILE A 691 68.30 -3.78 -48.79
CA ILE A 691 68.68 -4.18 -50.15
C ILE A 691 69.73 -5.28 -50.01
N VAL A 692 69.32 -6.53 -50.15
CA VAL A 692 70.24 -7.67 -50.19
C VAL A 692 70.93 -7.66 -51.54
N ILE A 693 72.25 -7.53 -51.52
CA ILE A 693 73.09 -7.51 -52.71
C ILE A 693 73.80 -8.86 -52.82
N LEU A 694 73.41 -9.65 -53.81
CA LEU A 694 74.22 -10.77 -54.27
C LEU A 694 75.15 -10.29 -55.38
N THR A 695 76.43 -10.17 -55.05
CA THR A 695 77.49 -10.04 -56.05
C THR A 695 78.02 -11.43 -56.40
N VAL A 696 77.73 -11.91 -57.61
CA VAL A 696 78.42 -13.08 -58.18
C VAL A 696 79.53 -12.62 -59.11
N THR A 697 80.74 -13.07 -58.80
CA THR A 697 81.92 -12.74 -59.61
C THR A 697 82.22 -13.91 -60.53
N SER A 698 82.20 -13.65 -61.85
CA SER A 698 82.79 -14.60 -62.80
C SER A 698 84.30 -14.71 -62.59
N ASP A 699 84.88 -15.83 -63.01
CA ASP A 699 86.33 -16.01 -63.13
C ASP A 699 87.06 -14.90 -63.91
N SER A 700 86.30 -14.14 -64.71
CA SER A 700 86.76 -13.05 -65.56
C SER A 700 86.59 -11.66 -64.92
N GLY A 701 86.25 -11.59 -63.62
CA GLY A 701 86.07 -10.33 -62.87
C GLY A 701 84.87 -9.50 -63.30
N CYS A 702 84.04 -10.04 -64.18
CA CYS A 702 82.79 -9.42 -64.60
C CYS A 702 81.79 -9.74 -63.49
N ILE A 703 81.42 -8.72 -62.72
CA ILE A 703 80.36 -8.84 -61.74
C ILE A 703 79.03 -8.74 -62.46
N ASP A 704 78.06 -9.51 -61.98
CA ASP A 704 76.66 -9.15 -62.11
C ASP A 704 76.11 -9.06 -60.69
N VAL A 705 75.29 -8.04 -60.48
CA VAL A 705 74.89 -7.59 -59.15
C VAL A 705 73.37 -7.53 -59.13
N GLN A 706 72.76 -8.55 -58.53
CA GLN A 706 71.34 -8.53 -58.27
C GLN A 706 71.16 -7.95 -56.86
N GLY A 707 70.58 -6.76 -56.80
CA GLY A 707 69.88 -6.31 -55.59
C GLY A 707 68.48 -6.92 -55.58
N LYS A 708 68.03 -7.45 -54.43
CA LYS A 708 66.60 -7.63 -54.14
C LYS A 708 66.32 -6.98 -52.80
N SER A 709 65.25 -6.21 -52.73
CA SER A 709 64.70 -5.78 -51.44
C SER A 709 64.20 -7.03 -50.70
N ILE A 710 64.46 -7.05 -49.40
CA ILE A 710 63.70 -7.82 -48.43
C ILE A 710 63.06 -6.82 -47.47
N ASP A 711 61.78 -6.98 -47.19
CA ASP A 711 61.11 -6.24 -46.14
C ASP A 711 61.17 -7.05 -44.85
N VAL A 712 61.79 -6.47 -43.83
CA VAL A 712 61.83 -7.03 -42.47
C VAL A 712 60.84 -6.25 -41.64
N PHE A 713 59.72 -6.88 -41.32
CA PHE A 713 58.63 -6.22 -40.63
C PHE A 713 58.91 -6.14 -39.11
N PRO A 714 58.52 -5.06 -38.44
CA PRO A 714 58.60 -4.98 -36.98
C PRO A 714 57.68 -6.02 -36.36
N VAL A 715 58.19 -6.72 -35.35
CA VAL A 715 57.32 -7.43 -34.40
C VAL A 715 56.58 -6.34 -33.59
N PRO A 716 55.24 -6.40 -33.50
CA PRO A 716 54.50 -5.46 -32.64
C PRO A 716 54.85 -5.73 -31.17
N ASN A 717 54.66 -4.75 -30.28
CA ASN A 717 54.83 -4.92 -28.85
C ASN A 717 53.46 -5.02 -28.18
N ALA A 718 53.16 -6.19 -27.61
CA ALA A 718 51.89 -6.47 -26.95
C ALA A 718 51.81 -5.80 -25.58
N SER A 719 50.79 -4.96 -25.40
CA SER A 719 50.54 -4.23 -24.17
C SER A 719 49.05 -3.95 -24.00
N PHE A 720 48.58 -4.01 -22.77
CA PHE A 720 47.24 -3.55 -22.41
C PHE A 720 47.20 -2.97 -21.01
N THR A 721 46.15 -2.20 -20.74
CA THR A 721 45.78 -1.75 -19.41
C THR A 721 44.36 -2.19 -19.10
N ALA A 722 44.17 -2.75 -17.91
CA ALA A 722 42.89 -3.06 -17.30
C ALA A 722 43.01 -2.85 -15.78
N SER A 723 41.89 -2.63 -15.10
CA SER A 723 41.86 -2.46 -13.65
C SER A 723 41.24 -3.68 -12.98
N ASN A 724 41.62 -3.93 -11.72
CA ASN A 724 40.85 -4.81 -10.85
C ASN A 724 39.44 -4.21 -10.64
N ALA A 725 38.43 -5.06 -10.55
CA ALA A 725 37.03 -4.67 -10.40
C ALA A 725 36.34 -5.57 -9.37
N CYS A 726 35.08 -5.31 -9.06
CA CYS A 726 34.28 -6.19 -8.23
C CYS A 726 33.58 -7.25 -9.09
N LEU A 727 33.07 -8.28 -8.44
CA LEU A 727 32.26 -9.32 -9.06
C LEU A 727 31.03 -8.67 -9.71
N TYR A 728 30.71 -9.06 -10.94
CA TYR A 728 29.67 -8.45 -11.79
C TYR A 728 29.97 -7.05 -12.35
N ASP A 729 31.19 -6.53 -12.15
CA ASP A 729 31.65 -5.35 -12.91
C ASP A 729 32.30 -5.79 -14.23
N ALA A 730 32.02 -5.06 -15.30
CA ALA A 730 32.68 -5.28 -16.58
C ALA A 730 34.11 -4.71 -16.54
N VAL A 731 35.11 -5.57 -16.64
CA VAL A 731 36.50 -5.14 -16.81
C VAL A 731 36.70 -4.68 -18.25
N ALA A 732 36.89 -3.37 -18.43
CA ALA A 732 37.30 -2.79 -19.71
C ALA A 732 38.81 -3.04 -19.95
N PHE A 733 39.12 -3.70 -21.06
CA PHE A 733 40.49 -3.94 -21.51
C PHE A 733 40.83 -2.97 -22.63
N SER A 734 41.80 -2.07 -22.36
CA SER A 734 42.31 -1.16 -23.38
C SER A 734 43.61 -1.70 -23.97
N ASN A 735 43.61 -1.96 -25.28
CA ASN A 735 44.80 -2.26 -26.05
C ASN A 735 45.72 -1.03 -26.05
N THR A 736 46.93 -1.18 -25.49
CA THR A 736 47.99 -0.16 -25.55
C THR A 736 49.21 -0.66 -26.34
N SER A 737 49.01 -1.70 -27.15
CA SER A 737 50.04 -2.29 -27.99
C SER A 737 50.52 -1.29 -29.04
N THR A 738 51.81 -1.38 -29.39
CA THR A 738 52.44 -0.48 -30.34
C THR A 738 53.19 -1.24 -31.42
N ILE A 739 53.37 -0.65 -32.60
CA ILE A 739 54.22 -1.20 -33.65
C ILE A 739 54.99 -0.03 -34.28
N ASN A 740 56.28 -0.23 -34.58
CA ASN A 740 57.13 0.86 -35.08
C ASN A 740 56.77 1.31 -36.51
N SER A 741 56.17 0.43 -37.31
CA SER A 741 55.64 0.70 -38.65
C SER A 741 54.69 -0.42 -39.09
N GLY A 742 53.69 -0.13 -39.94
CA GLY A 742 52.60 -1.05 -40.26
C GLY A 742 51.44 -0.93 -39.27
N ASN A 743 50.44 -1.80 -39.40
CA ASN A 743 49.21 -1.78 -38.60
C ASN A 743 49.03 -3.08 -37.82
N ILE A 744 48.43 -3.01 -36.64
CA ILE A 744 47.85 -4.18 -35.97
C ILE A 744 46.46 -4.42 -36.59
N ILE A 745 46.17 -5.65 -37.01
CA ILE A 745 44.91 -6.02 -37.69
C ILE A 745 44.14 -7.15 -37.01
N GLY A 746 44.74 -7.76 -35.98
CA GLY A 746 44.15 -8.88 -35.27
C GLY A 746 44.49 -8.80 -33.78
N TRP A 747 43.47 -9.01 -32.96
CA TRP A 747 43.56 -9.11 -31.51
C TRP A 747 42.91 -10.43 -31.12
N GLN A 748 43.52 -11.15 -30.19
CA GLN A 748 42.96 -12.36 -29.61
C GLN A 748 43.19 -12.31 -28.10
N TRP A 749 42.10 -12.09 -27.37
CA TRP A 749 42.06 -12.09 -25.92
C TRP A 749 41.67 -13.47 -25.39
N ASP A 750 42.29 -13.87 -24.29
CA ASP A 750 41.87 -14.96 -23.41
C ASP A 750 41.79 -14.38 -22.00
N PHE A 751 40.60 -14.36 -21.41
CA PHE A 751 40.34 -13.69 -20.14
C PHE A 751 40.70 -14.56 -18.91
N GLY A 752 41.19 -15.79 -19.12
CA GLY A 752 41.65 -16.70 -18.07
C GLY A 752 40.53 -17.54 -17.43
N ASP A 753 39.30 -17.45 -17.93
CA ASP A 753 38.09 -18.11 -17.44
C ASP A 753 37.38 -18.99 -18.49
N LEU A 754 38.07 -19.23 -19.62
CA LEU A 754 37.63 -19.93 -20.85
C LEU A 754 36.93 -19.04 -21.90
N ASP A 755 36.64 -17.77 -21.61
CA ASP A 755 36.10 -16.84 -22.59
C ASP A 755 37.21 -16.06 -23.33
N THR A 756 36.88 -15.62 -24.55
CA THR A 756 37.82 -15.03 -25.50
C THR A 756 37.16 -13.92 -26.31
N SER A 757 37.95 -12.99 -26.86
CA SER A 757 37.45 -11.93 -27.74
C SER A 757 38.41 -11.63 -28.89
N LEU A 758 37.84 -11.18 -30.02
CA LEU A 758 38.56 -10.68 -31.18
C LEU A 758 38.44 -9.15 -31.35
N SER A 759 37.78 -8.46 -30.42
CA SER A 759 37.72 -7.00 -30.40
C SER A 759 39.06 -6.41 -29.98
N GLU A 760 39.39 -5.21 -30.47
CA GLU A 760 40.59 -4.48 -30.04
C GLU A 760 40.51 -4.08 -28.56
N ASN A 761 39.40 -3.45 -28.16
CA ASN A 761 39.13 -3.04 -26.79
C ASN A 761 37.85 -3.72 -26.27
N PRO A 762 37.92 -4.97 -25.78
CA PRO A 762 36.76 -5.66 -25.23
C PRO A 762 36.47 -5.22 -23.78
N SER A 763 35.20 -5.25 -23.41
CA SER A 763 34.78 -5.43 -22.03
C SER A 763 34.51 -6.91 -21.76
N HIS A 764 34.83 -7.40 -20.56
CA HIS A 764 34.52 -8.76 -20.13
C HIS A 764 33.94 -8.79 -18.71
N LEU A 765 33.02 -9.70 -18.46
CA LEU A 765 32.33 -9.87 -17.18
C LEU A 765 32.74 -11.22 -16.57
N TYR A 766 33.18 -11.20 -15.31
CA TYR A 766 33.58 -12.42 -14.62
C TYR A 766 32.44 -12.94 -13.72
N ASP A 767 32.13 -14.23 -13.83
CA ASP A 767 31.05 -14.90 -13.08
C ASP A 767 31.44 -15.29 -11.63
N MET A 768 32.73 -15.22 -11.25
CA MET A 768 33.23 -15.55 -9.91
C MET A 768 34.32 -14.57 -9.44
N ASP A 769 34.45 -14.38 -8.13
CA ASP A 769 35.57 -13.65 -7.55
C ASP A 769 36.86 -14.49 -7.60
N GLY A 770 38.01 -13.84 -7.81
CA GLY A 770 39.26 -14.56 -8.02
C GLY A 770 40.40 -13.74 -8.62
N THR A 771 41.39 -14.45 -9.16
CA THR A 771 42.50 -13.85 -9.91
C THR A 771 42.66 -14.57 -11.22
N TYR A 772 42.50 -13.82 -12.31
CA TYR A 772 42.47 -14.32 -13.68
C TYR A 772 43.72 -13.85 -14.42
N ASN A 773 44.42 -14.77 -15.09
CA ASN A 773 45.58 -14.42 -15.91
C ASN A 773 45.11 -14.12 -17.33
N VAL A 774 44.84 -12.83 -17.59
CA VAL A 774 44.40 -12.38 -18.92
C VAL A 774 45.60 -12.34 -19.86
N SER A 775 45.41 -12.81 -21.09
CA SER A 775 46.41 -12.70 -22.15
C SER A 775 45.84 -12.05 -23.41
N LEU A 776 46.70 -11.29 -24.10
CA LEU A 776 46.43 -10.68 -25.38
C LEU A 776 47.51 -11.11 -26.36
N VAL A 777 47.10 -11.71 -27.47
CA VAL A 777 47.92 -11.92 -28.67
C VAL A 777 47.50 -10.89 -29.72
N ILE A 778 48.46 -10.16 -30.27
CA ILE A 778 48.23 -9.22 -31.38
C ILE A 778 48.90 -9.71 -32.65
N THR A 779 48.34 -9.38 -33.81
CA THR A 779 48.90 -9.72 -35.13
C THR A 779 48.88 -8.49 -36.04
N SER A 780 50.01 -8.23 -36.70
CA SER A 780 50.18 -7.16 -37.68
C SER A 780 49.66 -7.51 -39.08
N ASP A 781 49.49 -6.49 -39.92
CA ASP A 781 49.15 -6.60 -41.35
C ASP A 781 50.11 -7.48 -42.16
N ASN A 782 51.33 -7.69 -41.65
CA ASN A 782 52.35 -8.55 -42.23
C ASN A 782 52.53 -9.90 -41.49
N ASN A 783 51.53 -10.31 -40.69
CA ASN A 783 51.47 -11.56 -39.90
C ASN A 783 52.51 -11.71 -38.76
N CYS A 784 53.26 -10.67 -38.40
CA CYS A 784 54.09 -10.67 -37.19
C CYS A 784 53.23 -10.51 -35.95
N SER A 785 53.50 -11.28 -34.90
CA SER A 785 52.69 -11.30 -33.66
C SER A 785 53.54 -11.24 -32.39
N ASP A 786 52.92 -10.78 -31.31
CA ASP A 786 53.49 -10.75 -29.95
C ASP A 786 52.40 -11.06 -28.92
N THR A 787 52.79 -11.41 -27.69
CA THR A 787 51.87 -11.86 -26.63
C THR A 787 52.26 -11.29 -25.27
N ILE A 788 51.26 -10.75 -24.57
CA ILE A 788 51.38 -10.28 -23.18
C ILE A 788 50.40 -11.04 -22.28
N SER A 789 50.73 -11.18 -20.99
CA SER A 789 49.81 -11.72 -19.99
C SER A 789 49.98 -11.00 -18.65
N GLN A 790 48.86 -10.64 -18.01
CA GLN A 790 48.84 -9.93 -16.73
C GLN A 790 47.69 -10.45 -15.83
N PRO A 791 47.88 -10.51 -14.50
CA PRO A 791 46.82 -10.91 -13.59
C PRO A 791 45.84 -9.76 -13.31
N ILE A 792 44.54 -10.04 -13.43
CA ILE A 792 43.43 -9.17 -13.00
C ILE A 792 42.76 -9.82 -11.79
N ILE A 793 42.46 -9.02 -10.76
CA ILE A 793 41.76 -9.48 -9.55
C ILE A 793 40.31 -9.00 -9.62
N ILE A 794 39.39 -9.93 -9.42
CA ILE A 794 37.96 -9.69 -9.26
C ILE A 794 37.65 -9.87 -7.79
N TYR A 795 37.27 -8.78 -7.13
CA TYR A 795 36.96 -8.76 -5.71
C TYR A 795 35.51 -9.21 -5.48
N PRO A 796 35.22 -9.96 -4.40
CA PRO A 796 33.84 -10.29 -4.05
C PRO A 796 33.04 -9.03 -3.70
N VAL A 797 31.83 -8.96 -4.23
CA VAL A 797 30.80 -8.02 -3.77
C VAL A 797 30.39 -8.43 -2.34
N PRO A 798 30.25 -7.48 -1.38
CA PRO A 798 29.69 -7.79 -0.08
C PRO A 798 28.24 -8.26 -0.22
N ILE A 799 27.69 -8.91 0.80
CA ILE A 799 26.27 -9.22 0.90
C ILE A 799 25.74 -8.35 2.03
N ALA A 800 25.00 -7.30 1.69
CA ALA A 800 24.37 -6.37 2.60
C ALA A 800 23.24 -7.07 3.36
N ILE A 801 23.36 -7.17 4.68
CA ILE A 801 22.37 -7.84 5.53
C ILE A 801 22.28 -7.07 6.85
N PHE A 802 21.07 -6.72 7.25
CA PHE A 802 20.80 -6.28 8.61
C PHE A 802 19.58 -6.96 9.20
N SER A 803 19.40 -6.75 10.49
CA SER A 803 18.23 -7.18 11.24
C SER A 803 17.77 -6.07 12.19
N TRP A 804 16.49 -6.05 12.49
CA TRP A 804 15.87 -5.12 13.41
C TRP A 804 14.86 -5.87 14.27
N THR A 805 14.24 -5.15 15.20
CA THR A 805 13.01 -5.58 15.85
C THR A 805 11.93 -4.56 15.52
N ASP A 806 10.77 -5.00 15.06
CA ASP A 806 9.60 -4.13 14.98
C ASP A 806 9.28 -3.57 16.37
N VAL A 807 8.89 -2.31 16.41
CA VAL A 807 8.63 -1.57 17.65
C VAL A 807 7.31 -0.80 17.58
N CYS A 808 6.85 -0.32 18.72
CA CYS A 808 5.70 0.56 18.79
C CYS A 808 6.07 1.98 18.35
N LEU A 809 5.07 2.76 17.95
CA LEU A 809 5.23 4.19 17.66
C LEU A 809 5.99 4.91 18.79
N TYR A 810 6.98 5.73 18.43
CA TYR A 810 7.93 6.43 19.29
C TYR A 810 8.99 5.59 20.04
N ASP A 811 8.90 4.25 20.08
CA ASP A 811 9.98 3.43 20.61
C ASP A 811 11.19 3.42 19.63
N PRO A 812 12.43 3.26 20.13
CA PRO A 812 13.62 3.20 19.28
C PRO A 812 13.79 1.81 18.65
N ALA A 813 13.63 1.73 17.33
CA ALA A 813 14.10 0.61 16.52
C ALA A 813 15.63 0.54 16.59
N VAL A 814 16.16 -0.67 16.79
CA VAL A 814 17.61 -0.94 16.85
C VAL A 814 18.00 -1.76 15.62
N PHE A 815 18.87 -1.21 14.79
CA PHE A 815 19.35 -1.88 13.59
C PHE A 815 20.70 -2.54 13.90
N THR A 816 20.74 -3.86 13.71
CA THR A 816 21.93 -4.69 13.89
C THR A 816 22.46 -5.10 12.53
N GLU A 817 23.64 -4.62 12.20
CA GLU A 817 24.31 -4.87 10.93
C GLU A 817 25.06 -6.21 10.97
N SER A 818 24.91 -6.99 9.89
CA SER A 818 25.35 -8.38 9.82
C SER A 818 25.83 -8.77 8.41
N SER A 819 26.24 -7.79 7.61
CA SER A 819 26.68 -7.98 6.23
C SER A 819 27.99 -8.78 6.19
N THR A 820 28.22 -9.47 5.09
CA THR A 820 29.38 -10.36 4.95
C THR A 820 30.11 -10.13 3.64
N VAL A 821 31.36 -10.57 3.53
CA VAL A 821 32.11 -10.60 2.27
C VAL A 821 33.07 -11.79 2.31
N SER A 822 33.27 -12.50 1.19
CA SER A 822 34.09 -13.72 1.16
C SER A 822 35.57 -13.44 1.44
N SER A 823 36.06 -12.26 1.03
CA SER A 823 37.39 -11.73 1.37
C SER A 823 37.40 -10.18 1.34
N GLY A 824 38.27 -9.56 2.15
CA GLY A 824 38.26 -8.11 2.42
C GLY A 824 37.59 -7.78 3.75
N ASN A 825 37.26 -6.51 3.96
CA ASN A 825 36.59 -5.98 5.16
C ASN A 825 35.53 -4.96 4.77
N ILE A 826 34.37 -4.96 5.42
CA ILE A 826 33.40 -3.86 5.32
C ILE A 826 33.87 -2.69 6.18
N ILE A 827 33.86 -1.47 5.64
CA ILE A 827 34.49 -0.27 6.23
C ILE A 827 33.57 0.95 6.34
N ALA A 828 32.43 0.96 5.66
CA ALA A 828 31.44 2.03 5.75
C ALA A 828 30.01 1.49 5.53
N TRP A 829 29.05 2.23 6.10
CA TRP A 829 27.62 1.93 6.11
C TRP A 829 26.85 3.22 5.86
N TYR A 830 25.75 3.14 5.12
CA TYR A 830 24.83 4.24 4.87
C TYR A 830 23.40 3.73 4.96
N TRP A 831 22.55 4.42 5.72
CA TRP A 831 21.17 4.04 6.00
C TRP A 831 20.21 5.13 5.56
N GLU A 832 19.07 4.74 4.98
CA GLU A 832 17.89 5.59 4.75
C GLU A 832 16.69 4.95 5.47
N PHE A 833 15.96 5.74 6.26
CA PHE A 833 14.85 5.26 7.09
C PHE A 833 13.45 5.44 6.48
N ASP A 834 13.35 5.72 5.17
CA ASP A 834 12.08 5.89 4.44
C ASP A 834 11.17 7.03 4.95
N ASP A 835 11.73 7.96 5.72
CA ASP A 835 11.10 9.24 6.10
C ASP A 835 11.97 10.47 5.75
N GLY A 836 13.01 10.25 4.93
CA GLY A 836 14.03 11.24 4.57
C GLY A 836 15.16 11.40 5.61
N SER A 837 15.17 10.60 6.68
CA SER A 837 16.25 10.58 7.68
C SER A 837 17.31 9.53 7.37
N THR A 838 18.58 9.87 7.64
CA THR A 838 19.74 9.07 7.22
C THR A 838 20.73 8.80 8.36
N SER A 839 21.61 7.80 8.22
CA SER A 839 22.68 7.52 9.18
C SER A 839 23.92 6.88 8.53
N THR A 840 25.10 7.11 9.12
CA THR A 840 26.37 6.46 8.71
C THR A 840 27.01 5.63 9.84
N LEU A 841 26.25 5.29 10.88
CA LEU A 841 26.71 4.42 11.96
C LEU A 841 26.57 2.95 11.53
N GLN A 842 27.47 2.08 11.97
CA GLN A 842 27.33 0.64 11.71
C GLN A 842 26.03 0.06 12.29
N ASN A 843 25.70 0.40 13.55
CA ASN A 843 24.48 -0.06 14.22
C ASN A 843 23.70 1.14 14.75
N PRO A 844 22.82 1.77 13.94
CA PRO A 844 22.04 2.92 14.37
C PRO A 844 20.81 2.54 15.22
N THR A 845 20.25 3.55 15.88
CA THR A 845 18.95 3.46 16.56
C THR A 845 18.08 4.64 16.13
N TYR A 846 16.83 4.40 15.75
CA TYR A 846 15.95 5.43 15.21
C TYR A 846 14.51 5.27 15.71
N SER A 847 13.77 6.38 15.83
CA SER A 847 12.40 6.42 16.37
C SER A 847 11.49 7.18 15.42
N TYR A 848 10.40 6.54 14.99
CA TYR A 848 9.47 7.07 14.01
C TYR A 848 8.38 7.94 14.64
N SER A 849 7.85 8.87 13.85
CA SER A 849 6.80 9.82 14.26
C SER A 849 5.39 9.47 13.75
N ALA A 850 5.26 8.46 12.89
CA ALA A 850 3.99 7.88 12.45
C ALA A 850 4.04 6.34 12.48
N ASP A 851 2.89 5.70 12.65
CA ASP A 851 2.72 4.25 12.48
C ASP A 851 2.57 3.89 11.00
N GLY A 852 3.11 2.73 10.60
CA GLY A 852 3.17 2.33 9.20
C GLY A 852 4.24 1.29 8.89
N GLY A 853 4.36 0.94 7.61
CA GLY A 853 5.50 0.22 7.07
C GLY A 853 6.51 1.22 6.49
N TYR A 854 7.80 0.91 6.64
CA TYR A 854 8.94 1.71 6.16
C TYR A 854 9.95 0.77 5.49
N ASP A 855 10.30 1.00 4.23
CA ASP A 855 11.30 0.22 3.49
C ASP A 855 12.71 0.79 3.78
N VAL A 856 13.35 0.32 4.87
CA VAL A 856 14.66 0.80 5.34
C VAL A 856 15.76 0.24 4.43
N SER A 857 16.64 1.10 3.91
CA SER A 857 17.79 0.67 3.12
C SER A 857 19.11 0.71 3.89
N LEU A 858 19.99 -0.23 3.58
CA LEU A 858 21.39 -0.26 4.01
C LEU A 858 22.30 -0.46 2.79
N ILE A 859 23.21 0.48 2.58
CA ILE A 859 24.34 0.35 1.65
C ILE A 859 25.60 0.05 2.47
N VAL A 860 26.34 -1.01 2.12
CA VAL A 860 27.65 -1.34 2.72
C VAL A 860 28.77 -1.25 1.70
N LEU A 861 29.97 -0.87 2.16
CA LEU A 861 31.16 -0.69 1.32
C LEU A 861 32.37 -1.46 1.87
N THR A 862 33.07 -2.18 1.01
CA THR A 862 34.31 -2.90 1.34
C THR A 862 35.58 -2.05 1.20
N ASP A 863 36.67 -2.53 1.79
CA ASP A 863 38.01 -1.95 1.67
C ASP A 863 38.63 -2.00 0.26
N ASN A 864 38.04 -2.78 -0.64
CA ASN A 864 38.40 -2.84 -2.07
C ASN A 864 37.48 -2.02 -2.98
N GLY A 865 36.47 -1.33 -2.44
CA GLY A 865 35.56 -0.46 -3.20
C GLY A 865 34.23 -1.08 -3.59
N CYS A 866 34.03 -2.38 -3.38
CA CYS A 866 32.78 -3.08 -3.72
C CYS A 866 31.67 -2.69 -2.75
N VAL A 867 30.49 -2.39 -3.31
CA VAL A 867 29.27 -2.04 -2.58
C VAL A 867 28.21 -3.11 -2.76
N ASP A 868 27.30 -3.19 -1.78
CA ASP A 868 26.02 -3.87 -1.94
C ASP A 868 24.95 -3.12 -1.16
N THR A 869 23.69 -3.28 -1.57
CA THR A 869 22.53 -2.60 -0.97
C THR A 869 21.43 -3.61 -0.68
N THR A 870 20.86 -3.54 0.53
CA THR A 870 19.64 -4.27 0.88
C THR A 870 18.54 -3.30 1.33
N LEU A 871 17.29 -3.70 1.11
CA LEU A 871 16.08 -2.95 1.41
C LEU A 871 15.10 -3.87 2.13
N GLU A 872 14.74 -3.52 3.36
CA GLU A 872 13.95 -4.38 4.25
C GLU A 872 12.79 -3.61 4.91
N ALA A 873 11.62 -4.25 4.97
CA ALA A 873 10.39 -3.64 5.42
C ALA A 873 10.23 -3.71 6.96
N LEU A 874 10.48 -2.60 7.65
CA LEU A 874 10.20 -2.41 9.06
C LEU A 874 8.72 -2.06 9.28
N THR A 875 8.08 -2.66 10.28
CA THR A 875 6.72 -2.23 10.71
C THR A 875 6.79 -1.48 12.04
N ILE A 876 6.27 -0.25 12.05
CA ILE A 876 6.06 0.55 13.26
C ILE A 876 4.60 0.38 13.68
N TYR A 877 4.39 -0.30 14.80
CA TYR A 877 3.07 -0.67 15.26
C TYR A 877 2.33 0.51 15.89
N PRO A 878 1.03 0.71 15.57
CA PRO A 878 0.22 1.74 16.21
C PRO A 878 0.08 1.47 17.70
N VAL A 879 0.33 2.52 18.49
CA VAL A 879 0.02 2.55 19.92
C VAL A 879 -1.49 2.79 20.05
N PRO A 880 -2.23 1.96 20.84
CA PRO A 880 -3.63 2.26 21.14
C PRO A 880 -3.72 3.56 21.93
N VAL A 881 -4.81 4.32 21.74
CA VAL A 881 -5.13 5.50 22.57
C VAL A 881 -6.24 5.08 23.52
N ALA A 882 -5.88 4.86 24.78
CA ALA A 882 -6.76 4.33 25.82
C ALA A 882 -7.94 5.28 26.08
N GLY A 883 -9.16 4.75 25.96
CA GLY A 883 -10.39 5.54 26.07
C GLY A 883 -11.43 4.88 26.98
N VAL A 884 -12.04 5.66 27.86
CA VAL A 884 -13.07 5.21 28.80
C VAL A 884 -14.27 6.14 28.74
N SER A 885 -15.47 5.57 28.83
CA SER A 885 -16.67 6.31 29.20
C SER A 885 -17.52 5.52 30.21
N ALA A 886 -18.03 6.22 31.21
CA ALA A 886 -18.99 5.71 32.18
C ALA A 886 -19.89 6.87 32.65
N ALA A 887 -21.06 6.54 33.20
CA ALA A 887 -21.92 7.49 33.89
C ALA A 887 -21.70 7.42 35.41
N ASP A 888 -21.96 8.53 36.10
CA ASP A 888 -22.05 8.56 37.55
C ASP A 888 -23.34 7.87 38.01
N GLU A 889 -23.28 7.07 39.07
CA GLU A 889 -24.38 6.22 39.52
C GLU A 889 -24.60 6.30 41.04
N CYS A 890 -25.73 5.75 41.49
CA CYS A 890 -26.05 5.67 42.92
C CYS A 890 -25.32 4.52 43.62
N LEU A 891 -25.09 4.66 44.93
CA LEU A 891 -24.43 3.67 45.76
C LEU A 891 -25.18 2.33 45.74
N ASN A 892 -24.44 1.25 45.45
CA ASN A 892 -24.89 -0.12 45.16
C ASN A 892 -25.49 -0.38 43.77
N ASP A 893 -25.66 0.63 42.92
CA ASP A 893 -25.99 0.40 41.51
C ASP A 893 -24.69 0.08 40.71
N PRO A 894 -24.77 -0.75 39.65
CA PRO A 894 -23.60 -1.13 38.85
C PRO A 894 -23.23 -0.04 37.83
N VAL A 895 -22.10 0.64 38.05
CA VAL A 895 -21.46 1.50 37.05
C VAL A 895 -21.04 0.65 35.87
N THR A 896 -21.48 1.00 34.66
CA THR A 896 -21.08 0.32 33.41
C THR A 896 -19.99 1.12 32.71
N PHE A 897 -18.82 0.51 32.55
CA PHE A 897 -17.68 1.09 31.85
C PHE A 897 -17.65 0.61 30.40
N THR A 898 -17.66 1.55 29.46
CA THR A 898 -17.57 1.28 28.03
C THR A 898 -16.17 1.63 27.53
N ASP A 899 -15.56 0.68 26.82
CA ASP A 899 -14.30 0.89 26.11
C ASP A 899 -14.51 1.88 24.97
N ALA A 900 -13.73 2.95 24.98
CA ALA A 900 -13.68 3.97 23.93
C ALA A 900 -12.26 4.09 23.34
N THR A 901 -11.43 3.06 23.50
CA THR A 901 -10.06 3.00 22.97
C THR A 901 -10.06 3.08 21.45
N ILE A 902 -9.16 3.89 20.90
CA ILE A 902 -8.97 4.07 19.45
C ILE A 902 -7.60 3.53 19.07
N ILE A 903 -7.51 2.78 17.98
CA ILE A 903 -6.23 2.34 17.40
C ILE A 903 -6.34 2.40 15.88
N ASN A 904 -5.28 2.86 15.20
CA ASN A 904 -5.24 2.91 13.74
C ASN A 904 -5.25 1.48 13.18
N SER A 905 -6.05 1.24 12.13
CA SER A 905 -6.05 -0.03 11.40
C SER A 905 -4.72 -0.20 10.65
N PRO A 906 -4.08 -1.40 10.64
CA PRO A 906 -4.60 -2.71 11.04
C PRO A 906 -4.44 -3.08 12.52
N GLY A 907 -4.03 -2.15 13.38
CA GLY A 907 -3.91 -2.39 14.82
C GLY A 907 -5.22 -2.83 15.48
N SER A 908 -5.10 -3.67 16.51
CA SER A 908 -6.23 -4.13 17.34
C SER A 908 -5.81 -4.32 18.79
N VAL A 909 -6.74 -4.15 19.71
CA VAL A 909 -6.54 -4.36 21.16
C VAL A 909 -6.69 -5.84 21.50
N ASN A 910 -5.75 -6.36 22.29
CA ASN A 910 -5.68 -7.76 22.70
C ASN A 910 -6.15 -7.95 24.15
N SER A 911 -5.83 -7.01 25.03
CA SER A 911 -6.24 -7.05 26.43
C SER A 911 -6.54 -5.68 27.02
N TRP A 912 -7.42 -5.70 28.01
CA TRP A 912 -7.79 -4.57 28.86
C TRP A 912 -7.45 -4.95 30.30
N THR A 913 -6.98 -4.00 31.09
CA THR A 913 -6.78 -4.14 32.53
C THR A 913 -7.36 -2.91 33.20
N TRP A 914 -8.43 -3.12 33.97
CA TRP A 914 -9.12 -2.10 34.73
C TRP A 914 -8.70 -2.16 36.20
N ASP A 915 -8.39 -1.01 36.79
CA ASP A 915 -8.39 -0.76 38.24
C ASP A 915 -9.49 0.26 38.52
N PHE A 916 -10.48 -0.11 39.36
CA PHE A 916 -11.63 0.75 39.65
C PHE A 916 -11.35 1.83 40.70
N GLY A 917 -10.10 1.97 41.17
CA GLY A 917 -9.65 3.10 42.00
C GLY A 917 -10.05 3.03 43.47
N ASP A 918 -10.72 1.95 43.90
CA ASP A 918 -11.10 1.70 45.30
C ASP A 918 -10.08 0.86 46.08
N GLY A 919 -9.08 0.31 45.38
CA GLY A 919 -8.03 -0.56 45.93
C GLY A 919 -8.41 -2.04 46.03
N PHE A 920 -9.56 -2.46 45.49
CA PHE A 920 -10.05 -3.84 45.55
C PHE A 920 -10.52 -4.37 44.18
N GLY A 921 -11.19 -3.55 43.37
CA GLY A 921 -11.80 -3.95 42.13
C GLY A 921 -10.87 -3.89 40.92
N THR A 922 -10.69 -5.02 40.23
CA THR A 922 -10.05 -5.08 38.91
C THR A 922 -10.85 -5.91 37.91
N SER A 923 -10.62 -5.72 36.60
CA SER A 923 -11.24 -6.52 35.53
C SER A 923 -10.35 -6.63 34.29
N ASN A 924 -10.57 -7.68 33.49
CA ASN A 924 -9.97 -7.85 32.16
C ASN A 924 -11.01 -7.95 31.03
N ALA A 925 -12.29 -7.70 31.32
CA ALA A 925 -13.31 -7.60 30.27
C ALA A 925 -13.14 -6.27 29.50
N GLN A 926 -13.42 -6.26 28.20
CA GLN A 926 -13.39 -5.05 27.38
C GLN A 926 -14.28 -3.94 27.96
N SER A 927 -15.54 -4.26 28.30
CA SER A 927 -16.48 -3.30 28.90
C SER A 927 -17.12 -3.93 30.14
N PRO A 928 -16.53 -3.73 31.34
CA PRO A 928 -17.00 -4.31 32.58
C PRO A 928 -18.10 -3.47 33.24
N PHE A 929 -18.79 -4.06 34.22
CA PHE A 929 -19.55 -3.32 35.21
C PHE A 929 -18.91 -3.51 36.60
N TYR A 930 -19.02 -2.50 37.47
CA TYR A 930 -18.54 -2.55 38.84
C TYR A 930 -19.49 -1.85 39.80
N THR A 931 -19.61 -2.37 41.03
CA THR A 931 -20.51 -1.82 42.06
C THR A 931 -19.67 -1.44 43.27
N TYR A 932 -19.66 -0.15 43.60
CA TYR A 932 -18.89 0.38 44.72
C TYR A 932 -19.62 0.21 46.05
N ALA A 933 -18.88 -0.19 47.09
CA ALA A 933 -19.43 -0.41 48.44
C ALA A 933 -19.55 0.89 49.28
N THR A 934 -19.00 2.00 48.80
CA THR A 934 -19.03 3.32 49.44
C THR A 934 -19.25 4.42 48.41
N SER A 935 -19.90 5.51 48.80
CA SER A 935 -20.07 6.70 47.96
C SER A 935 -18.80 7.55 47.94
N GLY A 936 -18.40 8.07 46.79
CA GLY A 936 -17.20 8.89 46.63
C GLY A 936 -16.79 9.04 45.17
N THR A 937 -15.70 9.76 44.92
CA THR A 937 -15.07 9.86 43.60
C THR A 937 -13.96 8.83 43.48
N TYR A 938 -13.93 8.10 42.37
CA TYR A 938 -12.96 7.04 42.10
C TYR A 938 -12.18 7.34 40.82
N ASN A 939 -10.86 7.22 40.90
CA ASN A 939 -9.96 7.35 39.74
C ASN A 939 -9.77 5.97 39.12
N VAL A 940 -10.56 5.68 38.09
CA VAL A 940 -10.49 4.42 37.33
C VAL A 940 -9.34 4.51 36.34
N ILE A 941 -8.48 3.50 36.33
CA ILE A 941 -7.39 3.37 35.36
C ILE A 941 -7.74 2.24 34.41
N LEU A 942 -7.70 2.52 33.11
CA LEU A 942 -7.69 1.51 32.06
C LEU A 942 -6.30 1.47 31.42
N THR A 943 -5.65 0.32 31.48
CA THR A 943 -4.47 0.00 30.67
C THR A 943 -4.88 -0.94 29.55
N VAL A 944 -4.57 -0.60 28.30
CA VAL A 944 -4.82 -1.44 27.12
C VAL A 944 -3.51 -1.93 26.52
N THR A 945 -3.51 -3.14 25.99
CA THR A 945 -2.37 -3.71 25.24
C THR A 945 -2.85 -4.18 23.87
N SER A 946 -2.17 -3.73 22.81
CA SER A 946 -2.44 -4.17 21.44
C SER A 946 -1.98 -5.62 21.20
N VAL A 947 -2.39 -6.21 20.08
CA VAL A 947 -1.89 -7.53 19.63
C VAL A 947 -0.37 -7.58 19.46
N ASN A 948 0.27 -6.42 19.22
CA ASN A 948 1.71 -6.29 19.05
C ASN A 948 2.42 -5.83 20.34
N ASN A 949 1.75 -5.91 21.49
CA ASN A 949 2.23 -5.52 22.82
C ASN A 949 2.49 -4.01 23.03
N CYS A 950 1.97 -3.13 22.16
CA CYS A 950 1.97 -1.69 22.42
C CYS A 950 0.95 -1.35 23.51
N ILE A 951 1.38 -0.58 24.51
CA ILE A 951 0.61 -0.29 25.72
C ILE A 951 0.31 1.20 25.80
N ASP A 952 -0.92 1.53 26.22
CA ASP A 952 -1.29 2.87 26.66
C ASP A 952 -2.19 2.77 27.90
N ASP A 953 -2.25 3.83 28.70
CA ASP A 953 -3.16 3.94 29.83
C ASP A 953 -3.88 5.28 29.92
N THR A 954 -5.05 5.27 30.56
CA THR A 954 -5.85 6.46 30.78
C THR A 954 -6.50 6.44 32.15
N MET A 955 -6.72 7.63 32.71
CA MET A 955 -7.39 7.84 33.98
C MET A 955 -8.73 8.55 33.77
N PHE A 956 -9.81 7.92 34.23
CA PHE A 956 -11.17 8.46 34.19
C PHE A 956 -11.74 8.57 35.61
N THR A 957 -12.42 9.67 35.91
CA THR A 957 -13.06 9.87 37.22
C THR A 957 -14.55 9.56 37.15
N VAL A 958 -15.04 8.68 38.03
CA VAL A 958 -16.48 8.46 38.23
C VAL A 958 -16.91 8.85 39.65
N GLU A 959 -18.08 9.46 39.80
CA GLU A 959 -18.69 9.79 41.08
C GLU A 959 -19.81 8.78 41.44
N VAL A 960 -19.76 8.26 42.67
CA VAL A 960 -20.77 7.34 43.21
C VAL A 960 -21.56 8.08 44.29
N TYR A 961 -22.82 8.39 44.00
CA TYR A 961 -23.66 9.20 44.88
C TYR A 961 -24.24 8.39 46.05
N PRO A 962 -24.29 8.94 47.27
CA PRO A 962 -24.88 8.23 48.41
C PRO A 962 -26.40 8.09 48.26
N LEU A 963 -26.93 6.95 48.74
CA LEU A 963 -28.36 6.82 48.96
C LEU A 963 -28.81 7.73 50.12
N PRO A 964 -29.97 8.39 50.03
CA PRO A 964 -30.59 8.98 51.21
C PRO A 964 -30.99 7.88 52.22
N VAL A 965 -31.16 8.28 53.48
CA VAL A 965 -31.71 7.43 54.54
C VAL A 965 -33.09 7.96 54.87
N ALA A 966 -34.12 7.43 54.19
CA ALA A 966 -35.52 7.78 54.41
C ALA A 966 -35.92 7.61 55.88
N GLY A 967 -36.55 8.63 56.45
CA GLY A 967 -36.94 8.65 57.86
C GLY A 967 -38.06 9.64 58.11
N PHE A 968 -38.97 9.30 59.03
CA PHE A 968 -40.03 10.21 59.45
C PHE A 968 -40.56 9.89 60.84
N THR A 969 -41.33 10.84 61.37
CA THR A 969 -42.06 10.73 62.64
C THR A 969 -43.50 11.21 62.46
N ALA A 970 -44.39 10.79 63.37
CA ALA A 970 -45.77 11.26 63.45
C ALA A 970 -46.06 11.80 64.85
N ASP A 971 -46.90 12.84 64.94
CA ASP A 971 -47.29 13.44 66.23
C ASP A 971 -48.29 12.58 67.03
N THR A 972 -49.10 11.79 66.33
CA THR A 972 -50.15 10.93 66.89
C THR A 972 -50.19 9.60 66.13
N LEU A 973 -50.34 8.49 66.85
CA LEU A 973 -50.38 7.13 66.28
C LEU A 973 -51.76 6.48 66.42
N SER A 974 -52.61 6.98 67.31
CA SER A 974 -53.98 6.48 67.46
C SER A 974 -54.94 7.50 68.06
N GLY A 975 -56.23 7.33 67.78
CA GLY A 975 -57.31 8.20 68.25
C GLY A 975 -58.64 7.92 67.55
N CYS A 976 -59.68 8.64 67.96
CA CYS A 976 -61.02 8.56 67.36
C CYS A 976 -61.06 9.27 66.00
N GLU A 977 -61.93 8.81 65.11
CA GLU A 977 -62.17 9.50 63.84
C GLU A 977 -62.87 10.87 64.00
N PRO A 978 -62.55 11.86 63.14
CA PRO A 978 -61.41 11.88 62.21
C PRO A 978 -60.08 12.09 62.95
N LEU A 979 -59.11 11.22 62.71
CA LEU A 979 -57.76 11.31 63.28
C LEU A 979 -56.82 12.02 62.30
N CYS A 980 -56.56 13.30 62.52
CA CYS A 980 -55.59 14.07 61.76
C CYS A 980 -54.18 13.93 62.35
N VAL A 981 -53.27 13.36 61.58
CA VAL A 981 -51.88 13.07 61.95
C VAL A 981 -50.94 13.99 61.17
N ASN A 982 -49.98 14.61 61.86
CA ASN A 982 -48.90 15.38 61.22
C ASN A 982 -47.65 14.50 61.11
N PHE A 983 -47.16 14.32 59.89
CA PHE A 983 -45.93 13.61 59.56
C PHE A 983 -44.80 14.60 59.33
N THR A 984 -43.70 14.41 60.07
CA THR A 984 -42.48 15.22 59.95
C THR A 984 -41.37 14.37 59.37
N ASP A 985 -40.81 14.82 58.24
CA ASP A 985 -39.64 14.21 57.60
C ASP A 985 -38.40 14.34 58.48
N THR A 986 -37.63 13.26 58.56
CA THR A 986 -36.33 13.18 59.22
C THR A 986 -35.28 12.51 58.32
N THR A 987 -35.52 12.49 57.01
CA THR A 987 -34.60 11.92 56.02
C THR A 987 -33.26 12.66 56.04
N THR A 988 -32.16 11.91 55.93
CA THR A 988 -30.80 12.47 55.88
C THR A 988 -30.03 11.90 54.70
N ILE A 989 -28.99 12.60 54.27
CA ILE A 989 -28.05 12.14 53.22
C ILE A 989 -26.65 12.68 53.56
N SER A 990 -25.59 11.94 53.22
CA SER A 990 -24.21 12.31 53.55
C SER A 990 -23.64 13.42 52.64
N SER A 991 -24.10 13.53 51.40
CA SER A 991 -23.83 14.65 50.48
C SER A 991 -25.02 14.91 49.55
N GLY A 992 -25.14 16.13 49.02
CA GLY A 992 -26.32 16.56 48.25
C GLY A 992 -27.48 17.03 49.12
N THR A 993 -28.68 17.10 48.53
CA THR A 993 -29.93 17.46 49.23
C THR A 993 -31.06 16.50 48.88
N ILE A 994 -32.11 16.42 49.68
CA ILE A 994 -33.36 15.75 49.28
C ILE A 994 -34.12 16.66 48.32
N ALA A 995 -34.51 16.14 47.17
CA ALA A 995 -35.17 16.87 46.08
C ALA A 995 -36.69 16.64 46.06
N SER A 996 -37.15 15.44 46.43
CA SER A 996 -38.57 15.11 46.51
C SER A 996 -38.87 14.06 47.58
N TRP A 997 -40.10 14.13 48.07
CA TRP A 997 -40.73 13.16 48.97
C TRP A 997 -41.96 12.62 48.25
N ASP A 998 -42.27 11.34 48.41
CA ASP A 998 -43.52 10.73 47.98
C ASP A 998 -44.05 9.88 49.15
N TRP A 999 -45.17 10.32 49.71
CA TRP A 999 -45.84 9.71 50.85
C TRP A 999 -47.02 8.87 50.37
N ASP A 1000 -47.10 7.64 50.84
CA ASP A 1000 -48.33 6.84 50.83
C ASP A 1000 -48.78 6.64 52.27
N PHE A 1001 -49.95 7.15 52.60
CA PHE A 1001 -50.52 7.07 53.96
C PHE A 1001 -51.26 5.77 54.23
N GLY A 1002 -51.39 4.90 53.22
CA GLY A 1002 -52.00 3.56 53.32
C GLY A 1002 -53.52 3.55 53.43
N ASP A 1003 -54.18 4.70 53.32
CA ASP A 1003 -55.64 4.87 53.26
C ASP A 1003 -56.13 5.27 51.84
N GLY A 1004 -55.21 5.32 50.88
CA GLY A 1004 -55.44 5.79 49.50
C GLY A 1004 -55.08 7.26 49.27
N ASN A 1005 -54.68 8.00 50.31
CA ASN A 1005 -54.15 9.36 50.18
C ASN A 1005 -52.62 9.35 50.02
N THR A 1006 -52.11 10.26 49.20
CA THR A 1006 -50.67 10.48 49.00
C THR A 1006 -50.29 11.96 49.13
N SER A 1007 -49.01 12.26 49.25
CA SER A 1007 -48.50 13.64 49.32
C SER A 1007 -47.06 13.74 48.84
N THR A 1008 -46.67 14.91 48.32
CA THR A 1008 -45.29 15.21 47.91
C THR A 1008 -44.63 16.34 48.72
N ALA A 1009 -45.30 16.81 49.79
CA ALA A 1009 -44.76 17.81 50.68
C ALA A 1009 -43.72 17.19 51.64
N GLN A 1010 -42.62 17.89 51.93
CA GLN A 1010 -41.60 17.41 52.89
C GLN A 1010 -42.22 17.04 54.24
N ASN A 1011 -43.01 17.94 54.84
CA ASN A 1011 -43.83 17.64 56.01
C ASN A 1011 -45.28 17.65 55.56
N SER A 1012 -46.05 16.64 55.96
CA SER A 1012 -47.41 16.41 55.47
C SER A 1012 -48.40 16.17 56.60
N GLN A 1013 -49.69 16.35 56.32
CA GLN A 1013 -50.78 16.02 57.22
C GLN A 1013 -51.75 15.11 56.48
N ASN A 1014 -52.25 14.07 57.14
CA ASN A 1014 -53.35 13.25 56.64
C ASN A 1014 -54.41 13.03 57.72
N CYS A 1015 -55.69 13.03 57.32
CA CYS A 1015 -56.81 12.86 58.24
C CYS A 1015 -57.55 11.57 57.93
N TYR A 1016 -57.37 10.59 58.79
CA TYR A 1016 -57.91 9.25 58.63
C TYR A 1016 -59.31 9.11 59.27
N SER A 1017 -60.17 8.33 58.61
CA SER A 1017 -61.45 7.86 59.15
C SER A 1017 -61.35 6.39 59.59
N ALA A 1018 -62.30 5.92 60.39
CA ALA A 1018 -62.46 4.48 60.61
C ALA A 1018 -63.02 3.81 59.33
N ILE A 1019 -63.04 2.47 59.29
CA ILE A 1019 -63.55 1.72 58.12
C ILE A 1019 -65.08 1.79 58.07
N ASP A 1020 -65.72 1.71 59.23
CA ASP A 1020 -67.15 1.89 59.46
C ASP A 1020 -67.39 2.20 60.95
N GLU A 1021 -68.64 2.41 61.35
CA GLU A 1021 -69.10 2.74 62.72
C GLU A 1021 -68.71 1.72 63.82
N SER A 1022 -68.11 0.58 63.45
CA SER A 1022 -67.65 -0.51 64.34
C SER A 1022 -66.21 -0.97 64.08
N THR A 1023 -65.65 -0.74 62.89
CA THR A 1023 -64.35 -1.28 62.46
C THR A 1023 -63.23 -0.24 62.46
N SER A 1024 -62.21 -0.46 63.30
CA SER A 1024 -61.01 0.40 63.35
C SER A 1024 -60.14 0.27 62.08
N LEU A 1025 -59.60 1.37 61.57
CA LEU A 1025 -58.57 1.36 60.52
C LEU A 1025 -57.21 1.12 61.16
N ILE A 1026 -56.45 0.15 60.65
CA ILE A 1026 -55.02 -0.01 60.95
C ILE A 1026 -54.28 0.08 59.62
N THR A 1027 -53.39 1.06 59.46
CA THR A 1027 -52.68 1.24 58.19
C THR A 1027 -51.20 1.59 58.36
N SER A 1028 -50.45 1.37 57.29
CA SER A 1028 -49.00 1.54 57.19
C SER A 1028 -48.69 2.84 56.46
N VAL A 1029 -47.61 3.51 56.83
CA VAL A 1029 -47.16 4.73 56.15
C VAL A 1029 -45.84 4.44 55.46
N THR A 1030 -45.73 4.85 54.20
CA THR A 1030 -44.52 4.75 53.39
C THR A 1030 -44.05 6.15 53.00
N LEU A 1031 -42.75 6.38 53.09
CA LEU A 1031 -42.06 7.53 52.51
C LEU A 1031 -40.99 7.03 51.55
N VAL A 1032 -41.06 7.46 50.29
CA VAL A 1032 -39.95 7.41 49.34
C VAL A 1032 -39.32 8.80 49.31
N ALA A 1033 -38.01 8.88 49.53
CA ALA A 1033 -37.26 10.13 49.45
C ALA A 1033 -36.17 10.04 48.39
N THR A 1034 -36.11 11.02 47.49
CA THR A 1034 -35.19 11.07 46.35
C THR A 1034 -34.25 12.26 46.49
N SER A 1035 -32.95 12.03 46.28
CA SER A 1035 -31.91 13.04 46.36
C SER A 1035 -31.82 13.93 45.11
N SER A 1036 -31.03 15.00 45.21
CA SER A 1036 -30.62 15.85 44.08
C SER A 1036 -29.93 15.08 42.96
N TYR A 1037 -29.35 13.91 43.27
CA TYR A 1037 -28.68 13.01 42.33
C TYR A 1037 -29.61 11.89 41.81
N GLN A 1038 -30.93 12.03 41.98
CA GLN A 1038 -31.96 11.03 41.61
C GLN A 1038 -31.91 9.70 42.39
N CYS A 1039 -30.96 9.52 43.31
CA CYS A 1039 -30.91 8.35 44.19
C CYS A 1039 -32.06 8.35 45.18
N SER A 1040 -32.83 7.25 45.24
CA SER A 1040 -34.00 7.13 46.11
C SER A 1040 -33.82 6.06 47.20
N SER A 1041 -34.50 6.25 48.33
CA SER A 1041 -34.67 5.23 49.35
C SER A 1041 -36.09 5.25 49.91
N THR A 1042 -36.54 4.11 50.44
CA THR A 1042 -37.91 3.91 50.91
C THR A 1042 -37.93 3.42 52.34
N LEU A 1043 -38.78 4.02 53.18
CA LEU A 1043 -39.12 3.52 54.51
C LEU A 1043 -40.63 3.28 54.61
N THR A 1044 -41.03 2.05 54.90
CA THR A 1044 -42.42 1.69 55.25
C THR A 1044 -42.50 1.27 56.71
N ILE A 1045 -43.34 1.95 57.49
CA ILE A 1045 -43.66 1.56 58.88
C ILE A 1045 -45.02 0.87 58.88
N GLY A 1046 -45.00 -0.46 59.03
CA GLY A 1046 -46.19 -1.32 59.00
C GLY A 1046 -47.14 -1.08 60.17
N GLY A 1047 -48.42 -0.83 59.89
CA GLY A 1047 -49.48 -0.67 60.91
C GLY A 1047 -49.28 0.52 61.85
N MET A 1048 -48.62 1.58 61.38
CA MET A 1048 -48.23 2.75 62.16
C MET A 1048 -49.41 3.54 62.76
N ILE A 1049 -50.53 3.65 62.04
CA ILE A 1049 -51.70 4.45 62.45
C ILE A 1049 -52.88 3.54 62.76
N THR A 1050 -53.55 3.78 63.90
CA THR A 1050 -54.77 3.08 64.33
C THR A 1050 -55.90 4.06 64.65
N VAL A 1051 -56.98 4.05 63.85
CA VAL A 1051 -58.15 4.93 64.01
C VAL A 1051 -59.32 4.16 64.61
N TRP A 1052 -59.92 4.69 65.66
CA TRP A 1052 -61.10 4.11 66.30
C TRP A 1052 -62.39 4.78 65.79
N PRO A 1053 -63.47 4.00 65.58
CA PRO A 1053 -64.74 4.55 65.14
C PRO A 1053 -65.43 5.37 66.24
N LYS A 1054 -66.26 6.33 65.83
CA LYS A 1054 -67.07 7.15 66.73
C LYS A 1054 -68.51 6.63 66.78
N PRO A 1055 -69.14 6.51 67.97
CA PRO A 1055 -70.55 6.14 68.05
C PRO A 1055 -71.47 7.27 67.55
N ILE A 1056 -72.73 6.96 67.24
CA ILE A 1056 -73.74 7.92 66.77
C ILE A 1056 -74.89 8.00 67.77
N GLY A 1057 -75.17 9.19 68.31
CA GLY A 1057 -76.15 9.42 69.37
C GLY A 1057 -77.58 9.57 68.86
N ASN A 1058 -78.54 8.86 69.48
CA ASN A 1058 -79.96 8.98 69.16
C ASN A 1058 -80.87 8.42 70.29
N PHE A 1059 -82.08 8.96 70.46
CA PHE A 1059 -83.06 8.44 71.43
C PHE A 1059 -84.53 8.80 71.13
N MET A 1060 -85.45 8.17 71.86
CA MET A 1060 -86.91 8.41 71.85
C MET A 1060 -87.46 8.68 73.26
N ALA A 1061 -88.66 9.28 73.36
CA ALA A 1061 -89.33 9.59 74.62
C ALA A 1061 -90.87 9.42 74.57
N GLY A 1062 -91.53 9.08 75.68
CA GLY A 1062 -93.00 9.06 75.78
C GLY A 1062 -93.56 8.59 77.14
N PRO A 1063 -94.87 8.70 77.40
CA PRO A 1063 -95.93 9.17 76.49
C PRO A 1063 -96.00 10.70 76.35
N GLN A 1064 -96.55 11.19 75.25
CA GLN A 1064 -96.79 12.61 74.95
C GLN A 1064 -98.12 12.75 74.16
N PRO A 1065 -98.90 13.84 74.32
CA PRO A 1065 -98.79 14.90 75.34
C PRO A 1065 -99.30 14.42 76.70
N THR A 1066 -98.85 15.05 77.80
CA THR A 1066 -99.30 14.72 79.16
C THR A 1066 -99.72 15.97 79.94
N THR A 1067 -100.45 15.75 81.03
CA THR A 1067 -100.87 16.82 81.96
C THR A 1067 -100.10 16.71 83.27
N LEU A 1068 -100.17 17.73 84.12
CA LEU A 1068 -99.62 17.69 85.49
C LEU A 1068 -100.22 16.57 86.37
N LEU A 1069 -101.29 15.89 85.91
CA LEU A 1069 -101.85 14.71 86.56
C LEU A 1069 -101.16 13.39 86.14
N SER A 1070 -100.24 13.43 85.16
CA SER A 1070 -99.53 12.26 84.62
C SER A 1070 -98.17 12.61 84.00
N SER A 1071 -97.30 13.31 84.73
CA SER A 1071 -96.09 13.98 84.20
C SER A 1071 -94.78 13.15 84.22
N VAL A 1072 -94.88 11.81 84.21
CA VAL A 1072 -93.71 10.91 84.08
C VAL A 1072 -93.49 10.56 82.60
N ILE A 1073 -92.23 10.63 82.14
CA ILE A 1073 -91.81 10.36 80.76
C ILE A 1073 -90.67 9.33 80.76
N ASP A 1074 -90.80 8.28 79.95
CA ASP A 1074 -89.77 7.26 79.72
C ASP A 1074 -88.92 7.62 78.50
N PHE A 1075 -87.60 7.45 78.59
CA PHE A 1075 -86.63 7.64 77.52
C PHE A 1075 -86.00 6.32 77.09
N ARG A 1076 -85.71 6.17 75.79
CA ARG A 1076 -85.04 4.99 75.25
C ARG A 1076 -83.94 5.33 74.27
N ASP A 1077 -82.75 4.80 74.51
CA ASP A 1077 -81.61 4.92 73.61
C ASP A 1077 -81.84 4.20 72.26
N GLN A 1078 -81.31 4.79 71.19
CA GLN A 1078 -81.33 4.30 69.81
C GLN A 1078 -79.95 4.50 69.12
N SER A 1079 -78.90 4.64 69.92
CA SER A 1079 -77.54 4.95 69.44
C SER A 1079 -76.83 3.77 68.76
N LEU A 1080 -75.88 4.07 67.89
CA LEU A 1080 -75.06 3.09 67.14
C LEU A 1080 -73.57 3.17 67.52
N GLY A 1081 -72.79 2.14 67.17
CA GLY A 1081 -71.33 2.11 67.34
C GLY A 1081 -70.83 1.68 68.73
N ASP A 1082 -71.29 0.51 69.22
CA ASP A 1082 -70.84 -0.13 70.47
C ASP A 1082 -70.78 0.81 71.70
N VAL A 1083 -71.91 1.46 71.98
CA VAL A 1083 -72.07 2.36 73.12
C VAL A 1083 -71.93 1.63 74.45
N THR A 1084 -71.01 2.11 75.30
CA THR A 1084 -70.69 1.57 76.62
C THR A 1084 -71.08 2.50 77.78
N SER A 1085 -71.33 3.79 77.52
CA SER A 1085 -71.83 4.72 78.53
C SER A 1085 -72.80 5.76 77.97
N TRP A 1086 -73.72 6.21 78.82
CA TRP A 1086 -74.73 7.22 78.56
C TRP A 1086 -74.68 8.29 79.65
N THR A 1087 -75.06 9.53 79.33
CA THR A 1087 -75.23 10.61 80.29
C THR A 1087 -76.39 11.49 79.84
N TRP A 1088 -77.37 11.68 80.71
CA TRP A 1088 -78.62 12.40 80.42
C TRP A 1088 -78.73 13.68 81.25
N ASP A 1089 -79.39 14.66 80.65
CA ASP A 1089 -79.77 15.97 81.20
C ASP A 1089 -81.18 16.26 80.67
N PHE A 1090 -82.19 16.34 81.55
CA PHE A 1090 -83.60 16.42 81.13
C PHE A 1090 -84.12 17.85 80.93
N GLY A 1091 -83.28 18.86 81.17
CA GLY A 1091 -83.54 20.26 80.82
C GLY A 1091 -84.56 21.02 81.67
N ASP A 1092 -84.96 20.50 82.84
CA ASP A 1092 -85.85 21.18 83.81
C ASP A 1092 -85.10 21.92 84.94
N SER A 1093 -83.78 21.79 85.00
CA SER A 1093 -82.88 22.50 85.91
C SER A 1093 -83.15 22.25 87.40
N ASP A 1094 -83.56 21.03 87.78
CA ASP A 1094 -83.53 20.61 89.18
C ASP A 1094 -82.08 20.61 89.70
N THR A 1095 -81.75 21.62 90.49
CA THR A 1095 -80.39 21.85 91.02
C THR A 1095 -80.12 21.12 92.33
N LEU A 1096 -81.02 20.22 92.77
CA LEU A 1096 -80.79 19.37 93.95
C LEU A 1096 -80.05 18.06 93.66
N PHE A 1097 -79.98 17.60 92.41
CA PHE A 1097 -79.09 16.53 91.97
C PHE A 1097 -78.58 16.79 90.55
N GLY A 1098 -77.28 17.07 90.39
CA GLY A 1098 -76.69 17.23 89.06
C GLY A 1098 -76.47 15.88 88.35
N ILE A 1099 -76.82 15.85 87.05
CA ILE A 1099 -76.82 14.67 86.16
C ILE A 1099 -77.96 13.70 86.48
N ASP A 1100 -79.00 13.72 85.64
CA ASP A 1100 -80.27 13.06 85.95
C ASP A 1100 -80.27 11.56 85.62
N SER A 1101 -79.40 11.08 84.72
CA SER A 1101 -79.15 9.64 84.60
C SER A 1101 -77.85 9.25 83.87
N ALA A 1102 -77.34 8.07 84.22
CA ALA A 1102 -76.33 7.33 83.47
C ALA A 1102 -76.86 5.99 82.90
N ALA A 1103 -78.17 5.72 83.05
CA ALA A 1103 -78.80 4.52 82.48
C ALA A 1103 -79.06 4.70 80.98
N ALA A 1104 -79.01 3.61 80.20
CA ALA A 1104 -79.34 3.65 78.78
C ALA A 1104 -80.81 4.02 78.50
N ASN A 1105 -81.74 3.66 79.40
CA ASN A 1105 -83.18 3.90 79.24
C ASN A 1105 -83.79 4.41 80.56
N PRO A 1106 -83.67 5.71 80.87
CA PRO A 1106 -84.18 6.30 82.12
C PRO A 1106 -85.66 6.75 82.02
N SER A 1107 -86.24 7.09 83.17
CA SER A 1107 -87.56 7.75 83.27
C SER A 1107 -87.45 8.99 84.15
N HIS A 1108 -88.14 10.07 83.80
CA HIS A 1108 -88.11 11.35 84.53
C HIS A 1108 -89.50 11.86 84.89
N LEU A 1109 -89.62 12.59 86.01
CA LEU A 1109 -90.87 13.20 86.49
C LEU A 1109 -90.76 14.73 86.40
N TYR A 1110 -91.59 15.34 85.56
CA TYR A 1110 -91.68 16.81 85.48
C TYR A 1110 -92.69 17.33 86.52
N VAL A 1111 -92.26 18.28 87.36
CA VAL A 1111 -93.06 18.78 88.50
C VAL A 1111 -93.84 20.07 88.23
N ASP A 1112 -93.60 20.73 87.09
CA ASP A 1112 -94.30 21.94 86.65
C ASP A 1112 -94.67 21.87 85.16
N THR A 1113 -95.63 22.70 84.74
CA THR A 1113 -96.02 22.85 83.33
C THR A 1113 -94.97 23.65 82.54
N GLY A 1114 -94.56 23.15 81.39
CA GLY A 1114 -93.52 23.77 80.57
C GLY A 1114 -93.09 22.91 79.39
N THR A 1115 -92.07 23.38 78.68
CA THR A 1115 -91.36 22.62 77.63
C THR A 1115 -89.88 22.53 77.98
N TYR A 1116 -89.35 21.31 77.99
CA TYR A 1116 -88.01 20.97 78.45
C TYR A 1116 -87.18 20.33 77.32
N VAL A 1117 -85.88 20.63 77.23
CA VAL A 1117 -85.00 20.11 76.17
C VAL A 1117 -84.04 19.08 76.77
N VAL A 1118 -84.24 17.82 76.40
CA VAL A 1118 -83.46 16.68 76.87
C VAL A 1118 -82.21 16.52 76.02
N ARG A 1119 -81.10 16.20 76.65
CA ARG A 1119 -79.79 15.94 76.05
C ARG A 1119 -79.27 14.57 76.47
N GLN A 1120 -78.73 13.83 75.51
CA GLN A 1120 -78.07 12.54 75.72
C GLN A 1120 -76.63 12.63 75.19
N ILE A 1121 -75.64 12.29 76.01
CA ILE A 1121 -74.24 12.10 75.60
C ILE A 1121 -73.96 10.59 75.67
N ILE A 1122 -73.24 10.06 74.69
CA ILE A 1122 -72.83 8.65 74.66
C ILE A 1122 -71.31 8.50 74.52
N SER A 1123 -70.77 7.33 74.89
CA SER A 1123 -69.42 6.92 74.52
C SER A 1123 -69.31 5.44 74.18
N ASN A 1124 -68.34 5.06 73.34
CA ASN A 1124 -67.99 3.66 73.09
C ASN A 1124 -66.80 3.18 73.94
N GLN A 1125 -66.37 1.93 73.74
CA GLN A 1125 -65.24 1.33 74.47
C GLN A 1125 -63.89 2.05 74.30
N TYR A 1126 -63.71 2.82 73.23
CA TYR A 1126 -62.51 3.61 72.94
C TYR A 1126 -62.58 5.04 73.51
N ALA A 1127 -63.60 5.32 74.33
CA ALA A 1127 -63.94 6.64 74.88
C ALA A 1127 -64.30 7.72 73.83
N CYS A 1128 -64.50 7.34 72.56
CA CYS A 1128 -65.05 8.21 71.52
C CYS A 1128 -66.51 8.56 71.87
N ARG A 1129 -66.93 9.82 71.66
CA ARG A 1129 -68.21 10.35 72.16
C ARG A 1129 -69.08 11.02 71.10
N ASP A 1130 -70.39 10.98 71.32
CA ASP A 1130 -71.38 11.76 70.55
C ASP A 1130 -72.51 12.32 71.42
N THR A 1131 -73.41 13.14 70.86
CA THR A 1131 -74.48 13.81 71.63
C THR A 1131 -75.74 14.08 70.79
N ALA A 1132 -76.91 13.73 71.35
CA ALA A 1132 -78.25 13.94 70.79
C ALA A 1132 -79.15 14.83 71.68
N TYR A 1133 -80.23 15.39 71.12
CA TYR A 1133 -81.15 16.31 71.80
C TYR A 1133 -82.63 16.13 71.37
N HIS A 1134 -83.61 16.30 72.28
CA HIS A 1134 -85.05 16.22 71.98
C HIS A 1134 -85.97 16.98 72.99
N PRO A 1135 -87.06 17.66 72.59
CA PRO A 1135 -87.94 18.42 73.50
C PRO A 1135 -89.21 17.67 74.01
N ILE A 1136 -89.75 18.06 75.18
CA ILE A 1136 -90.84 17.40 75.94
C ILE A 1136 -91.81 18.45 76.57
N THR A 1137 -93.15 18.27 76.61
CA THR A 1137 -94.14 19.29 77.13
C THR A 1137 -95.25 18.76 78.08
N ILE A 1138 -95.77 19.58 79.03
CA ILE A 1138 -96.74 19.24 80.13
C ILE A 1138 -97.85 20.33 80.40
N ASP A 1139 -99.15 19.96 80.59
CA ASP A 1139 -100.37 20.85 80.65
C ASP A 1139 -101.26 20.89 81.98
N PRO A 1140 -102.15 21.91 82.25
CA PRO A 1140 -102.96 22.12 83.52
C PRO A 1140 -104.52 21.78 83.56
N ALA A 1141 -105.22 21.86 84.74
CA ALA A 1141 -106.65 21.39 84.98
C ALA A 1141 -107.59 22.21 85.98
N SER A 1142 -108.90 21.88 86.23
CA SER A 1142 -109.91 22.67 87.06
C SER A 1142 -111.16 21.93 87.66
N ILE A 1143 -111.74 22.32 88.85
CA ILE A 1143 -112.86 21.62 89.61
C ILE A 1143 -113.77 22.53 90.53
N MET A 1144 -115.08 22.23 90.74
CA MET A 1144 -116.02 22.89 91.72
C MET A 1144 -116.81 21.91 92.63
N HIS A 1145 -117.08 22.28 93.90
CA HIS A 1145 -117.84 21.50 94.91
C HIS A 1145 -118.93 22.33 95.64
N VAL A 1146 -120.10 21.73 95.91
CA VAL A 1146 -121.25 22.42 96.57
C VAL A 1146 -121.74 21.62 97.79
N PRO A 1147 -121.93 22.23 98.97
CA PRO A 1147 -122.53 21.54 100.13
C PRO A 1147 -123.98 21.09 99.92
N ASN A 1148 -124.50 20.24 100.80
CA ASN A 1148 -125.90 19.76 100.76
C ASN A 1148 -126.71 20.05 102.04
N SER A 1149 -126.10 20.58 103.10
CA SER A 1149 -126.78 21.07 104.31
C SER A 1149 -125.99 22.15 105.03
N PHE A 1150 -126.65 22.93 105.89
CA PHE A 1150 -126.03 23.94 106.75
C PHE A 1150 -126.94 24.30 107.95
N THR A 1151 -126.36 24.94 108.97
CA THR A 1151 -126.96 25.13 110.31
C THR A 1151 -126.74 26.56 110.85
N PRO A 1152 -127.59 27.54 110.52
CA PRO A 1152 -127.53 28.90 111.08
C PRO A 1152 -128.07 28.94 112.53
N ASN A 1153 -127.23 28.57 113.49
CA ASN A 1153 -127.53 28.52 114.93
C ASN A 1153 -126.77 29.55 115.77
N GLY A 1154 -125.74 30.22 115.23
CA GLY A 1154 -124.93 31.22 115.91
C GLY A 1154 -123.65 30.69 116.59
N ASP A 1155 -123.25 29.43 116.37
CA ASP A 1155 -121.99 28.87 116.89
C ASP A 1155 -120.75 29.19 116.01
N GLY A 1156 -120.97 29.68 114.79
CA GLY A 1156 -119.93 30.08 113.84
C GLY A 1156 -119.54 28.99 112.83
N ILE A 1157 -120.11 27.79 112.92
CA ILE A 1157 -119.80 26.64 112.06
C ILE A 1157 -121.00 26.34 111.14
N ASN A 1158 -120.77 26.33 109.83
CA ASN A 1158 -121.81 26.09 108.82
C ASN A 1158 -123.02 27.05 108.92
N GLU A 1159 -122.81 28.28 109.41
CA GLU A 1159 -123.84 29.32 109.50
C GLU A 1159 -124.51 29.65 108.16
N GLY A 1160 -123.79 29.47 107.05
CA GLY A 1160 -124.25 29.88 105.74
C GLY A 1160 -123.88 28.88 104.64
N PHE A 1161 -124.80 28.69 103.70
CA PHE A 1161 -124.61 27.86 102.53
C PHE A 1161 -123.74 28.57 101.48
N LEU A 1162 -122.55 27.99 101.18
CA LEU A 1162 -121.60 28.52 100.19
C LEU A 1162 -120.90 27.41 99.38
N PRO A 1163 -120.98 27.44 98.04
CA PRO A 1163 -120.13 26.65 97.14
C PRO A 1163 -118.63 26.98 97.26
N LYS A 1164 -117.73 26.02 96.99
CA LYS A 1164 -116.27 26.25 96.95
C LYS A 1164 -115.63 25.49 95.78
N GLY A 1165 -114.67 26.10 95.09
CA GLY A 1165 -114.00 25.49 93.92
C GLY A 1165 -112.78 26.27 93.44
N ILE A 1166 -112.00 25.68 92.54
CA ILE A 1166 -110.79 26.27 91.94
C ILE A 1166 -110.91 26.23 90.41
N GLY A 1167 -110.63 27.35 89.74
CA GLY A 1167 -110.69 27.46 88.27
C GLY A 1167 -111.96 28.11 87.70
N PHE A 1168 -112.80 28.74 88.54
CA PHE A 1168 -114.00 29.47 88.11
C PHE A 1168 -113.87 30.98 88.37
N ALA A 1169 -114.22 31.79 87.36
CA ALA A 1169 -113.96 33.22 87.38
C ALA A 1169 -115.08 34.00 88.09
N ALA A 1170 -114.73 34.67 89.20
CA ALA A 1170 -115.64 35.41 90.08
C ALA A 1170 -116.41 36.61 89.45
N ARG A 1171 -116.25 36.88 88.14
CA ARG A 1171 -116.93 37.99 87.43
C ARG A 1171 -118.28 37.61 86.80
N LYS A 1172 -118.61 36.32 86.71
CA LYS A 1172 -119.89 35.81 86.17
C LYS A 1172 -120.35 34.61 86.99
N TYR A 1173 -120.70 34.88 88.24
CA TYR A 1173 -121.29 33.94 89.18
C TYR A 1173 -122.71 34.41 89.53
N GLU A 1174 -123.65 33.49 89.65
CA GLU A 1174 -124.98 33.77 90.20
C GLU A 1174 -125.50 32.53 90.93
N MET A 1175 -125.82 32.67 92.22
CA MET A 1175 -126.49 31.64 93.03
C MET A 1175 -127.89 32.09 93.38
N ARG A 1176 -128.88 31.22 93.13
CA ARG A 1176 -130.31 31.42 93.42
C ARG A 1176 -130.81 30.31 94.32
N ILE A 1177 -131.61 30.64 95.32
CA ILE A 1177 -132.27 29.71 96.25
C ILE A 1177 -133.78 29.91 96.17
N TYR A 1178 -134.51 28.82 95.97
CA TYR A 1178 -135.96 28.77 95.87
C TYR A 1178 -136.56 27.95 97.01
N ASP A 1179 -137.75 28.35 97.49
CA ASP A 1179 -138.52 27.55 98.44
C ASP A 1179 -139.23 26.35 97.78
N ARG A 1180 -139.90 25.53 98.60
CA ARG A 1180 -140.61 24.32 98.12
C ARG A 1180 -141.77 24.59 97.16
N TRP A 1181 -142.24 25.84 97.05
CA TRP A 1181 -143.29 26.25 96.12
C TRP A 1181 -142.73 26.84 94.82
N GLY A 1182 -141.41 27.05 94.76
CA GLY A 1182 -140.69 27.61 93.61
C GLY A 1182 -140.46 29.11 93.71
N ASP A 1183 -140.81 29.76 94.81
CA ASP A 1183 -140.59 31.19 95.00
C ASP A 1183 -139.10 31.47 95.27
N LEU A 1184 -138.51 32.44 94.56
CA LEU A 1184 -137.12 32.85 94.75
C LEU A 1184 -136.98 33.62 96.07
N ILE A 1185 -136.30 33.02 97.06
CA ILE A 1185 -136.15 33.59 98.39
C ILE A 1185 -134.78 34.22 98.65
N PHE A 1186 -133.75 33.84 97.90
CA PHE A 1186 -132.42 34.45 97.95
C PHE A 1186 -131.74 34.40 96.58
N LYS A 1187 -131.01 35.45 96.24
CA LYS A 1187 -130.10 35.51 95.10
C LYS A 1187 -128.83 36.27 95.50
N THR A 1188 -127.68 35.81 95.05
CA THR A 1188 -126.42 36.54 95.08
C THR A 1188 -125.69 36.40 93.74
N GLU A 1189 -124.94 37.42 93.34
CA GLU A 1189 -123.93 37.36 92.28
C GLU A 1189 -122.49 37.40 92.85
N ASP A 1190 -122.35 37.62 94.16
CA ASP A 1190 -121.08 37.50 94.88
C ASP A 1190 -120.85 36.03 95.28
N VAL A 1191 -119.74 35.47 94.79
CA VAL A 1191 -119.28 34.10 95.03
C VAL A 1191 -118.85 33.85 96.48
N ASN A 1192 -118.63 34.89 97.27
CA ASN A 1192 -118.25 34.80 98.68
C ASN A 1192 -119.40 35.06 99.65
N LEU A 1193 -120.59 35.41 99.16
CA LEU A 1193 -121.76 35.73 100.01
C LEU A 1193 -122.62 34.48 100.24
N PRO A 1194 -122.58 33.84 101.42
CA PRO A 1194 -123.39 32.67 101.70
C PRO A 1194 -124.87 33.02 101.92
N TRP A 1195 -125.72 32.02 101.75
CA TRP A 1195 -127.11 32.12 102.18
C TRP A 1195 -127.27 31.65 103.64
N TYR A 1196 -127.68 32.54 104.54
CA TYR A 1196 -127.87 32.26 105.98
C TYR A 1196 -129.30 31.76 106.35
N GLY A 1197 -130.02 31.13 105.42
CA GLY A 1197 -131.34 30.54 105.71
C GLY A 1197 -132.43 31.59 106.00
N THR A 1198 -132.45 32.69 105.25
CA THR A 1198 -133.43 33.80 105.38
C THR A 1198 -134.02 34.20 104.02
N ALA A 1199 -135.22 34.76 104.03
CA ALA A 1199 -135.92 35.32 102.87
C ALA A 1199 -136.15 36.83 103.03
N ASN A 1200 -136.57 37.50 101.95
CA ASN A 1200 -136.82 38.95 101.89
C ASN A 1200 -135.60 39.76 102.38
N ASN A 1201 -134.43 39.47 101.81
CA ASN A 1201 -133.14 40.12 102.12
C ASN A 1201 -132.84 40.18 103.63
N GLY A 1202 -132.84 39.01 104.28
CA GLY A 1202 -132.52 38.88 105.71
C GLY A 1202 -133.64 39.23 106.68
N ARG A 1203 -134.76 39.81 106.23
CA ARG A 1203 -135.83 40.29 107.12
C ARG A 1203 -136.77 39.20 107.65
N LYS A 1204 -136.82 38.04 107.00
CA LYS A 1204 -137.66 36.90 107.42
C LYS A 1204 -136.80 35.65 107.57
N VAL A 1205 -136.75 35.11 108.77
CA VAL A 1205 -136.22 33.76 109.01
C VAL A 1205 -137.13 32.74 108.32
N VAL A 1206 -136.57 31.86 107.48
CA VAL A 1206 -137.34 30.76 106.88
C VAL A 1206 -137.25 29.49 107.71
N GLN A 1207 -138.29 28.68 107.59
CA GLN A 1207 -138.47 27.43 108.34
C GLN A 1207 -137.41 26.37 107.97
N THR A 1208 -137.15 25.45 108.88
CA THR A 1208 -136.34 24.24 108.64
C THR A 1208 -136.96 23.43 107.50
N ASP A 1209 -136.27 23.33 106.36
CA ASP A 1209 -136.81 22.75 105.12
C ASP A 1209 -135.69 22.41 104.12
N VAL A 1210 -136.05 21.74 103.02
CA VAL A 1210 -135.17 21.55 101.86
C VAL A 1210 -135.45 22.63 100.82
N TYR A 1211 -134.38 23.28 100.36
CA TYR A 1211 -134.42 24.39 99.40
C TYR A 1211 -133.67 24.03 98.13
N ILE A 1212 -134.20 24.42 96.97
CA ILE A 1212 -133.53 24.20 95.67
C ILE A 1212 -132.53 25.33 95.43
N TRP A 1213 -131.29 24.98 95.09
CA TRP A 1213 -130.27 25.94 94.66
C TRP A 1213 -129.93 25.76 93.19
N MET A 1214 -129.62 26.86 92.53
CA MET A 1214 -129.10 26.91 91.16
C MET A 1214 -127.91 27.87 91.14
N ILE A 1215 -126.80 27.42 90.56
CA ILE A 1215 -125.57 28.20 90.39
C ILE A 1215 -125.24 28.26 88.90
N LEU A 1216 -124.99 29.45 88.38
CA LEU A 1216 -124.40 29.67 87.07
C LEU A 1216 -123.00 30.26 87.25
N ALA A 1217 -121.99 29.64 86.62
CA ALA A 1217 -120.59 30.05 86.71
C ALA A 1217 -119.87 29.88 85.37
N THR A 1218 -118.72 30.52 85.19
CA THR A 1218 -117.85 30.35 83.99
C THR A 1218 -116.43 29.94 84.44
N ASN A 1219 -115.82 28.93 83.79
CA ASN A 1219 -114.45 28.51 84.09
C ASN A 1219 -113.39 29.48 83.50
N MET A 1220 -112.11 29.30 83.82
CA MET A 1220 -111.04 30.19 83.31
C MET A 1220 -110.78 30.05 81.80
N GLN A 1221 -111.20 28.95 81.18
CA GLN A 1221 -111.20 28.75 79.72
C GLN A 1221 -112.39 29.45 79.02
N GLY A 1222 -113.37 29.97 79.77
CA GLY A 1222 -114.52 30.74 79.26
C GLY A 1222 -115.81 29.95 79.08
N GLU A 1223 -115.85 28.68 79.49
CA GLU A 1223 -116.99 27.78 79.34
C GLU A 1223 -118.03 27.99 80.46
N LYS A 1224 -119.32 27.97 80.12
CA LYS A 1224 -120.42 28.21 81.07
C LYS A 1224 -120.92 26.90 81.68
N HIS A 1225 -120.95 26.84 83.00
CA HIS A 1225 -121.51 25.72 83.77
C HIS A 1225 -122.76 26.16 84.53
N THR A 1226 -123.81 25.35 84.47
CA THR A 1226 -125.02 25.48 85.30
C THR A 1226 -125.13 24.26 86.18
N SER A 1227 -125.19 24.46 87.49
CA SER A 1227 -125.34 23.40 88.49
C SER A 1227 -126.60 23.64 89.29
N ILE A 1228 -127.40 22.59 89.50
CA ILE A 1228 -128.66 22.65 90.24
C ILE A 1228 -128.63 21.52 91.27
N GLY A 1229 -129.09 21.80 92.49
CA GLY A 1229 -129.22 20.81 93.54
C GLY A 1229 -130.18 21.26 94.62
N HIS A 1230 -130.11 20.59 95.77
CA HIS A 1230 -130.86 20.96 96.96
C HIS A 1230 -129.92 21.15 98.15
N VAL A 1231 -130.34 21.99 99.09
CA VAL A 1231 -129.68 22.18 100.38
C VAL A 1231 -130.72 22.06 101.49
N THR A 1232 -130.43 21.24 102.49
CA THR A 1232 -131.25 21.12 103.69
C THR A 1232 -130.83 22.17 104.70
N LEU A 1233 -131.72 23.13 104.99
CA LEU A 1233 -131.55 24.09 106.08
C LEU A 1233 -132.01 23.44 107.39
N ILE A 1234 -131.09 23.30 108.35
CA ILE A 1234 -131.36 22.71 109.67
C ILE A 1234 -131.26 23.82 110.73
N ARG A 1235 -132.23 23.89 111.65
CA ARG A 1235 -132.28 24.83 112.79
C ARG A 1235 -132.73 24.09 114.03
#